data_AF-A0A3M7I3K0-F1
#
_entry.id   AF-A0A3M7I3K0-F1
#
_cell.length_a   1.000
_cell.length_b   1.000
_cell.length_c   1.000
_cell.angle_alpha   90.00
_cell.angle_beta   90.00
_cell.angle_gamma   90.00
#
_symmetry.space_group_name_H-M   'P 1'
#
loop_
_entity.id
_entity.type
_entity.pdbx_description
1 polymer ?
#
loop_
_entity_poly.entity_id
_entity_poly.type
_entity_poly.pdbx_seq_one_letter_code
_entity_poly.pdbx_strand_id
1 'polypeptide(L)'
;MSDTPSPGDDQVYAPPAHLAARFYRNRAGLRRKSSATSSRRNSLSSAQSHTSSRRSASIAGCQSHYVAQHLRRASIIESRKARLADRAAHAEQVRLRAALAKATPRGSDSKSEERALAAQIAKEKYLAKVAAACAEEVARAKRIAEEVKERKLAEETRQRLEMEERHAEAEKRRQEYQRNLQARRARRADSADNPKKLAVVDEISDDVFSEEAVLDDEDPEPVLPPTKQPLNDETAAYRIQRAWRLSRRRGVVSAFTKLDLNTSRETTFDDMTTLLADSNVVAAATGLLTQLGLQTPNDENAALNTRTFLSAFLMVAHPAAVLTNVNGAQEQDVLSKATDLLANFESTLSRLANWNSWSPSATQLETLSQSYSSYTSAFAAWRLQDSSVLIEGMVASFVELDAIWQTVKDDSRGEVASDYAQGIRDNQVMLLSRIRKLAGADRADVLIKKAIRESRKRKPKRRNAAEVRPRGVEPSQHEPESGATGGAADVAVELNDSGDAHVERHAENTSDVTKKLFTPMPSNRVLTHELAIDKDYRLADSTETAALREDLYRSICSAMRQGFEDGSGGLWTLSAAENVREKLLRMLKPGNSMYTLISETLDLESISRQCQAGIFSYQGFFEFMANILPKLCAPFRDQEIAALAAELLQTSSDLGEAEQIDAMINKLFKVLRAVDSLSLDYTNFMIMNAAPMLIKEAAGYERRAFEQDLRNGKIDLSNTRRWWKSSLDQLNAEADRRDPEGLRLDRPKSNKVYAHGLVSLALDQTPQTLLEDHQWPETLHLDNTIARFFAQASSASSSSDSSSNGTTTPRFTDPVLKVLSHRLRTHLLNRLSASTSAERVRAASSANENLTSIGLGELSQHVAAMVDVLERVRRVDWEAHGFVYEGLIGEGNGGEF
;
A
#
# COMPACT_ATOMS: atom_id res chain seq x y z
N MET A 1 -72.70 20.66 -2.53
CA MET A 1 -71.23 20.78 -2.42
C MET A 1 -70.73 19.55 -1.65
N SER A 2 -69.51 19.09 -1.96
CA SER A 2 -68.55 18.30 -1.14
C SER A 2 -68.96 17.55 0.15
N ASP A 3 -68.32 16.46 0.58
CA ASP A 3 -67.52 15.39 -0.08
C ASP A 3 -67.08 14.39 1.04
N THR A 4 -67.24 13.07 0.83
CA THR A 4 -66.51 11.92 1.48
C THR A 4 -66.34 11.91 3.04
N PRO A 5 -65.67 10.92 3.72
CA PRO A 5 -64.96 9.71 3.26
C PRO A 5 -65.21 8.36 4.00
N SER A 6 -64.71 7.29 3.34
CA SER A 6 -64.05 6.07 3.88
C SER A 6 -64.82 4.82 4.39
N PRO A 7 -64.19 3.61 4.32
CA PRO A 7 -64.89 2.30 4.30
C PRO A 7 -64.27 1.17 5.19
N GLY A 8 -64.82 -0.05 5.07
CA GLY A 8 -64.33 -1.35 5.59
C GLY A 8 -65.50 -2.30 5.84
N ASP A 9 -65.47 -3.61 5.58
CA ASP A 9 -64.47 -4.50 4.95
C ASP A 9 -65.19 -5.48 4.00
N ASP A 10 -64.49 -6.06 3.02
CA ASP A 10 -65.05 -7.08 2.11
C ASP A 10 -64.09 -8.26 1.92
N GLN A 11 -64.57 -9.48 2.18
CA GLN A 11 -63.70 -10.64 2.47
C GLN A 11 -63.52 -11.55 1.25
N VAL A 12 -62.44 -11.35 0.49
CA VAL A 12 -62.21 -12.02 -0.80
C VAL A 12 -61.88 -13.51 -0.65
N TYR A 13 -62.79 -14.37 -1.12
CA TYR A 13 -62.62 -15.83 -1.15
C TYR A 13 -61.61 -16.26 -2.23
N ALA A 14 -60.51 -16.91 -1.82
CA ALA A 14 -59.52 -17.47 -2.74
C ALA A 14 -59.91 -18.90 -3.21
N PRO A 15 -59.78 -19.23 -4.51
CA PRO A 15 -60.13 -20.56 -5.02
C PRO A 15 -59.07 -21.64 -4.70
N PRO A 16 -59.44 -22.93 -4.58
CA PRO A 16 -58.52 -23.99 -4.17
C PRO A 16 -57.29 -24.20 -5.08
N ALA A 17 -56.16 -24.55 -4.47
CA ALA A 17 -54.82 -24.55 -5.08
C ALA A 17 -54.69 -25.34 -6.40
N HIS A 18 -55.48 -26.41 -6.60
CA HIS A 18 -55.45 -27.21 -7.84
C HIS A 18 -55.88 -26.43 -9.09
N LEU A 19 -56.62 -25.33 -8.96
CA LEU A 19 -56.98 -24.45 -10.06
C LEU A 19 -55.86 -23.45 -10.38
N ALA A 20 -55.21 -22.87 -9.36
CA ALA A 20 -54.11 -21.92 -9.55
C ALA A 20 -52.94 -22.53 -10.35
N ALA A 21 -52.60 -23.80 -10.07
CA ALA A 21 -51.55 -24.55 -10.76
C ALA A 21 -51.77 -24.73 -12.28
N ARG A 22 -52.98 -24.50 -12.81
CA ARG A 22 -53.27 -24.63 -14.25
C ARG A 22 -53.03 -23.34 -15.04
N PHE A 23 -52.99 -22.18 -14.38
CA PHE A 23 -52.82 -20.88 -15.05
C PHE A 23 -51.37 -20.40 -15.11
N TYR A 24 -50.51 -20.86 -14.19
CA TYR A 24 -49.09 -20.48 -14.12
C TYR A 24 -48.14 -21.61 -14.57
N ARG A 25 -48.20 -22.00 -15.85
CA ARG A 25 -47.14 -22.82 -16.48
C ARG A 25 -46.23 -21.94 -17.35
N ASN A 26 -45.03 -21.71 -16.85
CA ASN A 26 -44.04 -20.83 -17.46
C ASN A 26 -43.52 -21.41 -18.80
N ARG A 27 -43.27 -20.56 -19.80
CA ARG A 27 -42.84 -20.99 -21.14
C ARG A 27 -41.80 -20.05 -21.75
N ALA A 28 -40.56 -20.21 -21.31
CA ALA A 28 -39.36 -19.64 -21.93
C ALA A 28 -38.28 -20.73 -22.06
N GLY A 29 -37.38 -20.62 -23.04
CA GLY A 29 -36.14 -21.41 -23.05
C GLY A 29 -36.01 -22.62 -23.98
N LEU A 30 -36.73 -22.72 -25.11
CA LEU A 30 -36.35 -23.67 -26.19
C LEU A 30 -36.45 -23.08 -27.62
N ARG A 31 -35.26 -22.79 -28.17
CA ARG A 31 -34.89 -22.51 -29.57
C ARG A 31 -33.38 -22.86 -29.63
N ARG A 32 -32.82 -23.56 -30.62
CA ARG A 32 -33.30 -24.04 -31.93
C ARG A 32 -32.64 -25.40 -32.23
N LYS A 33 -33.27 -26.23 -33.06
CA LYS A 33 -32.63 -27.04 -34.13
C LYS A 33 -33.72 -27.48 -35.13
N SER A 34 -33.31 -28.04 -36.27
CA SER A 34 -33.97 -27.83 -37.57
C SER A 34 -34.68 -29.06 -38.17
N SER A 35 -35.17 -28.87 -39.42
CA SER A 35 -35.51 -29.89 -40.43
C SER A 35 -36.74 -30.80 -40.22
N ALA A 36 -37.87 -30.34 -40.79
CA ALA A 36 -38.44 -30.86 -42.05
C ALA A 36 -39.11 -32.26 -42.15
N THR A 37 -40.34 -32.20 -42.68
CA THR A 37 -40.95 -33.15 -43.65
C THR A 37 -41.48 -34.52 -43.15
N SER A 38 -42.57 -34.96 -43.80
CA SER A 38 -43.13 -36.33 -43.77
C SER A 38 -43.81 -36.80 -42.48
N SER A 39 -44.80 -37.71 -42.50
CA SER A 39 -45.65 -38.21 -43.60
C SER A 39 -46.87 -38.94 -43.00
N ARG A 40 -47.88 -39.22 -43.84
CA ARG A 40 -49.02 -40.13 -43.60
C ARG A 40 -50.02 -39.66 -42.52
N ARG A 41 -51.27 -40.13 -42.50
CA ARG A 41 -52.29 -40.49 -43.54
C ARG A 41 -53.48 -41.08 -42.75
N ASN A 42 -54.67 -41.11 -43.37
CA ASN A 42 -55.81 -41.96 -42.99
C ASN A 42 -56.51 -41.65 -41.64
N SER A 43 -57.79 -42.00 -41.42
CA SER A 43 -58.92 -42.27 -42.34
C SER A 43 -60.23 -42.36 -41.53
N LEU A 44 -61.35 -42.48 -42.25
CA LEU A 44 -62.69 -42.93 -41.83
C LEU A 44 -63.56 -41.88 -41.09
N SER A 45 -64.88 -41.71 -41.26
CA SER A 45 -65.97 -42.28 -42.11
C SER A 45 -67.12 -42.93 -41.31
N SER A 46 -68.24 -42.21 -41.17
CA SER A 46 -69.63 -42.70 -40.98
C SER A 46 -70.57 -41.50 -41.19
N ALA A 47 -71.61 -41.43 -42.04
CA ALA A 47 -72.45 -42.38 -42.81
C ALA A 47 -73.73 -42.87 -42.09
N GLN A 48 -74.88 -42.76 -42.79
CA GLN A 48 -76.17 -43.46 -42.59
C GLN A 48 -77.01 -43.07 -41.34
N SER A 49 -78.36 -43.22 -41.28
CA SER A 49 -79.39 -43.35 -42.33
C SER A 49 -80.83 -43.10 -41.83
N HIS A 50 -81.65 -42.44 -42.66
CA HIS A 50 -83.07 -42.68 -43.01
C HIS A 50 -84.10 -43.38 -42.07
N THR A 51 -85.23 -42.68 -41.82
CA THR A 51 -86.65 -43.18 -41.75
C THR A 51 -87.05 -44.07 -40.53
N SER A 52 -88.32 -44.37 -40.18
CA SER A 52 -89.63 -44.25 -40.88
C SER A 52 -90.83 -43.87 -39.97
N SER A 53 -91.86 -43.31 -40.63
CA SER A 53 -93.22 -42.92 -40.24
C SER A 53 -94.12 -43.93 -39.49
N ARG A 54 -95.16 -43.40 -38.79
CA ARG A 54 -96.58 -43.89 -38.74
C ARG A 54 -97.39 -43.11 -37.66
N ARG A 55 -98.67 -42.71 -37.81
CA ARG A 55 -99.64 -42.63 -38.95
C ARG A 55 -100.04 -41.12 -39.12
N SER A 56 -101.20 -40.60 -39.54
CA SER A 56 -102.54 -41.13 -39.92
C SER A 56 -103.39 -40.11 -40.73
N ALA A 57 -104.68 -40.43 -40.89
CA ALA A 57 -105.87 -39.58 -41.16
C ALA A 57 -105.80 -38.10 -40.69
N SER A 58 -106.59 -37.14 -41.17
CA SER A 58 -107.62 -36.98 -42.23
C SER A 58 -108.28 -35.62 -41.96
N ILE A 59 -108.56 -34.82 -43.00
CA ILE A 59 -109.62 -33.79 -43.15
C ILE A 59 -109.13 -32.74 -44.15
N ALA A 60 -109.87 -32.57 -45.25
CA ALA A 60 -109.58 -31.56 -46.26
C ALA A 60 -110.23 -30.23 -45.85
N GLY A 61 -109.48 -29.37 -45.16
CA GLY A 61 -109.95 -28.05 -44.73
C GLY A 61 -108.84 -27.03 -44.50
N CYS A 62 -109.14 -25.76 -44.77
CA CYS A 62 -108.38 -24.58 -44.35
C CYS A 62 -106.90 -24.49 -44.81
N GLN A 63 -106.63 -24.17 -46.08
CA GLN A 63 -105.28 -23.76 -46.53
C GLN A 63 -104.71 -22.57 -45.72
N SER A 64 -105.56 -21.72 -45.14
CA SER A 64 -105.16 -20.65 -44.20
C SER A 64 -104.28 -21.17 -43.06
N HIS A 65 -104.56 -22.36 -42.50
CA HIS A 65 -103.75 -22.93 -41.42
C HIS A 65 -102.33 -23.31 -41.90
N TYR A 66 -102.19 -23.80 -43.14
CA TYR A 66 -100.90 -24.16 -43.72
C TYR A 66 -100.03 -22.91 -43.98
N VAL A 67 -100.63 -21.84 -44.52
CA VAL A 67 -99.95 -20.54 -44.70
C VAL A 67 -99.57 -19.94 -43.34
N ALA A 68 -100.48 -19.93 -42.36
CA ALA A 68 -100.20 -19.45 -41.02
C ALA A 68 -99.14 -20.29 -40.27
N GLN A 69 -99.02 -21.58 -40.57
CA GLN A 69 -97.98 -22.45 -40.03
C GLN A 69 -96.61 -22.16 -40.66
N HIS A 70 -96.54 -21.93 -41.98
CA HIS A 70 -95.31 -21.50 -42.65
C HIS A 70 -94.86 -20.11 -42.22
N LEU A 71 -95.76 -19.14 -42.03
CA LEU A 71 -95.42 -17.81 -41.52
C LEU A 71 -94.88 -17.88 -40.08
N ARG A 72 -95.51 -18.67 -39.19
CA ARG A 72 -94.96 -18.94 -37.84
C ARG A 72 -93.59 -19.61 -37.91
N ARG A 73 -93.40 -20.60 -38.79
CA ARG A 73 -92.12 -21.29 -39.00
C ARG A 73 -91.04 -20.33 -39.53
N ALA A 74 -91.39 -19.42 -40.44
CA ALA A 74 -90.49 -18.38 -40.94
C ALA A 74 -90.06 -17.43 -39.83
N SER A 75 -91.00 -16.91 -39.03
CA SER A 75 -90.71 -16.06 -37.86
C SER A 75 -89.84 -16.77 -36.80
N ILE A 76 -90.04 -18.07 -36.56
CA ILE A 76 -89.19 -18.87 -35.66
C ILE A 76 -87.77 -19.05 -36.24
N ILE A 77 -87.64 -19.24 -37.56
CA ILE A 77 -86.34 -19.31 -38.24
C ILE A 77 -85.64 -17.94 -38.24
N GLU A 78 -86.37 -16.86 -38.44
CA GLU A 78 -85.88 -15.49 -38.48
C GLU A 78 -85.42 -15.00 -37.10
N SER A 79 -86.23 -15.18 -36.05
CA SER A 79 -85.81 -14.93 -34.68
C SER A 79 -84.65 -15.85 -34.21
N ARG A 80 -84.44 -17.01 -34.85
CA ARG A 80 -83.23 -17.83 -34.65
C ARG A 80 -82.03 -17.31 -35.44
N LYS A 81 -82.21 -16.78 -36.66
CA LYS A 81 -81.16 -16.10 -37.43
C LYS A 81 -80.66 -14.85 -36.71
N ALA A 82 -81.56 -14.00 -36.20
CA ALA A 82 -81.21 -12.82 -35.41
C ALA A 82 -80.32 -13.20 -34.21
N ARG A 83 -80.79 -14.12 -33.35
CA ARG A 83 -80.02 -14.61 -32.19
C ARG A 83 -78.70 -15.31 -32.52
N LEU A 84 -78.47 -15.71 -33.78
CA LEU A 84 -77.17 -16.21 -34.25
C LEU A 84 -76.28 -15.07 -34.80
N ALA A 85 -76.87 -14.06 -35.44
CA ALA A 85 -76.18 -12.84 -35.84
C ALA A 85 -75.69 -12.05 -34.60
N ASP A 86 -76.52 -11.92 -33.56
CA ASP A 86 -76.14 -11.28 -32.28
C ASP A 86 -74.93 -11.95 -31.64
N ARG A 87 -74.88 -13.29 -31.67
CA ARG A 87 -73.76 -14.10 -31.17
C ARG A 87 -72.49 -13.93 -32.02
N ALA A 88 -72.63 -13.80 -33.33
CA ALA A 88 -71.51 -13.51 -34.23
C ALA A 88 -70.96 -12.09 -34.02
N ALA A 89 -71.84 -11.09 -33.87
CA ALA A 89 -71.48 -9.72 -33.57
C ALA A 89 -70.76 -9.62 -32.21
N HIS A 90 -71.25 -10.31 -31.18
CA HIS A 90 -70.57 -10.39 -29.88
C HIS A 90 -69.20 -11.10 -29.98
N ALA A 91 -69.08 -12.16 -30.79
CA ALA A 91 -67.79 -12.83 -31.01
C ALA A 91 -66.77 -11.90 -31.68
N GLU A 92 -67.19 -11.11 -32.68
CA GLU A 92 -66.36 -10.07 -33.30
C GLU A 92 -66.03 -8.93 -32.32
N GLN A 93 -66.98 -8.49 -31.50
CA GLN A 93 -66.74 -7.47 -30.47
C GLN A 93 -65.70 -7.95 -29.43
N VAL A 94 -65.76 -9.22 -29.01
CA VAL A 94 -64.75 -9.83 -28.14
C VAL A 94 -63.42 -9.97 -28.87
N ARG A 95 -63.39 -10.35 -30.16
CA ARG A 95 -62.17 -10.42 -30.98
C ARG A 95 -61.48 -9.06 -31.10
N LEU A 96 -62.25 -8.00 -31.37
CA LEU A 96 -61.75 -6.62 -31.43
C LEU A 96 -61.29 -6.12 -30.05
N ARG A 97 -62.04 -6.39 -28.98
CA ARG A 97 -61.64 -6.01 -27.60
C ARG A 97 -60.37 -6.72 -27.15
N ALA A 98 -60.19 -7.99 -27.50
CA ALA A 98 -58.97 -8.76 -27.26
C ALA A 98 -57.80 -8.30 -28.13
N ALA A 99 -58.05 -7.88 -29.38
CA ALA A 99 -57.04 -7.27 -30.24
C ALA A 99 -56.57 -5.92 -29.67
N LEU A 100 -57.49 -5.06 -29.24
CA LEU A 100 -57.17 -3.78 -28.58
C LEU A 100 -56.39 -3.99 -27.28
N ALA A 101 -56.83 -4.89 -26.39
CA ALA A 101 -56.12 -5.22 -25.14
C ALA A 101 -54.76 -5.93 -25.35
N LYS A 102 -54.46 -6.36 -26.59
CA LYS A 102 -53.15 -6.87 -27.01
C LYS A 102 -52.30 -5.81 -27.73
N ALA A 103 -52.93 -4.79 -28.31
CA ALA A 103 -52.29 -3.66 -28.98
C ALA A 103 -51.98 -2.48 -28.04
N THR A 104 -52.68 -2.36 -26.91
CA THR A 104 -52.29 -1.45 -25.82
C THR A 104 -50.90 -1.83 -25.32
N PRO A 105 -49.88 -0.95 -25.44
CA PRO A 105 -48.53 -1.25 -24.97
C PRO A 105 -48.56 -1.47 -23.45
N ARG A 106 -47.84 -2.48 -22.99
CA ARG A 106 -47.68 -2.70 -21.54
C ARG A 106 -46.75 -1.63 -21.00
N GLY A 107 -47.12 -1.01 -19.89
CA GLY A 107 -46.34 0.05 -19.22
C GLY A 107 -45.03 -0.42 -18.58
N SER A 108 -44.44 -1.52 -19.07
CA SER A 108 -43.03 -1.89 -18.85
C SER A 108 -42.09 -0.98 -19.64
N ASP A 109 -42.49 -0.64 -20.86
CA ASP A 109 -41.54 -0.18 -21.88
C ASP A 109 -41.18 1.29 -21.64
N SER A 110 -42.18 2.18 -21.48
CA SER A 110 -41.91 3.58 -21.06
C SER A 110 -41.22 3.68 -19.69
N LYS A 111 -41.51 2.76 -18.75
CA LYS A 111 -40.81 2.71 -17.45
C LYS A 111 -39.37 2.21 -17.56
N SER A 112 -39.03 1.47 -18.61
CA SER A 112 -37.65 1.09 -18.91
C SER A 112 -36.90 2.22 -19.61
N GLU A 113 -37.58 2.97 -20.49
CA GLU A 113 -37.07 4.17 -21.17
C GLU A 113 -36.83 5.31 -20.18
N GLU A 114 -37.81 5.62 -19.30
CA GLU A 114 -37.67 6.59 -18.21
C GLU A 114 -36.46 6.26 -17.30
N ARG A 115 -36.24 4.98 -16.99
CA ARG A 115 -35.08 4.53 -16.21
C ARG A 115 -33.77 4.64 -16.98
N ALA A 116 -33.76 4.35 -18.28
CA ALA A 116 -32.59 4.51 -19.13
C ALA A 116 -32.19 5.99 -19.27
N LEU A 117 -33.16 6.88 -19.49
CA LEU A 117 -32.97 8.33 -19.53
C LEU A 117 -32.49 8.88 -18.17
N ALA A 118 -33.09 8.42 -17.06
CA ALA A 118 -32.64 8.80 -15.72
C ALA A 118 -31.19 8.35 -15.44
N ALA A 119 -30.80 7.15 -15.92
CA ALA A 119 -29.42 6.65 -15.80
C ALA A 119 -28.44 7.43 -16.69
N GLN A 120 -28.84 7.83 -17.90
CA GLN A 120 -28.05 8.72 -18.76
C GLN A 120 -27.83 10.10 -18.09
N ILE A 121 -28.89 10.74 -17.61
CA ILE A 121 -28.83 12.03 -16.92
C ILE A 121 -27.99 11.94 -15.63
N ALA A 122 -28.04 10.82 -14.91
CA ALA A 122 -27.17 10.58 -13.74
C ALA A 122 -25.69 10.46 -14.14
N LYS A 123 -25.38 9.73 -15.22
CA LYS A 123 -24.02 9.62 -15.77
C LYS A 123 -23.49 10.97 -16.25
N GLU A 124 -24.30 11.74 -16.96
CA GLU A 124 -23.95 13.08 -17.44
C GLU A 124 -23.68 14.05 -16.28
N LYS A 125 -24.52 14.05 -15.24
CA LYS A 125 -24.29 14.84 -14.02
C LYS A 125 -23.00 14.43 -13.29
N TYR A 126 -22.66 13.14 -13.26
CA TYR A 126 -21.40 12.68 -12.70
C TYR A 126 -20.20 13.15 -13.53
N LEU A 127 -20.24 12.99 -14.86
CA LEU A 127 -19.20 13.47 -15.76
C LEU A 127 -19.03 14.99 -15.71
N ALA A 128 -20.13 15.75 -15.62
CA ALA A 128 -20.10 17.19 -15.44
C ALA A 128 -19.47 17.61 -14.09
N LYS A 129 -19.73 16.87 -13.00
CA LYS A 129 -19.07 17.10 -11.71
C LYS A 129 -17.57 16.81 -11.76
N VAL A 130 -17.15 15.74 -12.44
CA VAL A 130 -15.73 15.43 -12.65
C VAL A 130 -15.07 16.51 -13.52
N ALA A 131 -15.71 16.92 -14.62
CA ALA A 131 -15.21 17.99 -15.48
C ALA A 131 -15.09 19.34 -14.74
N ALA A 132 -16.04 19.67 -13.87
CA ALA A 132 -15.97 20.86 -13.02
C ALA A 132 -14.81 20.81 -12.02
N ALA A 133 -14.57 19.66 -11.38
CA ALA A 133 -13.43 19.48 -10.49
C ALA A 133 -12.09 19.61 -11.24
N CYS A 134 -11.96 18.97 -12.41
CA CYS A 134 -10.77 19.11 -13.26
C CYS A 134 -10.57 20.56 -13.74
N ALA A 135 -11.65 21.28 -14.04
CA ALA A 135 -11.58 22.70 -14.41
C ALA A 135 -11.14 23.59 -13.24
N GLU A 136 -11.57 23.29 -12.01
CA GLU A 136 -11.11 23.96 -10.79
C GLU A 136 -9.61 23.72 -10.56
N GLU A 137 -9.11 22.48 -10.70
CA GLU A 137 -7.67 22.20 -10.57
C GLU A 137 -6.83 22.89 -11.65
N VAL A 138 -7.30 22.90 -12.90
CA VAL A 138 -6.63 23.64 -13.99
C VAL A 138 -6.65 25.15 -13.72
N ALA A 139 -7.72 25.70 -13.11
CA ALA A 139 -7.77 27.09 -12.69
C ALA A 139 -6.85 27.39 -11.49
N ARG A 140 -6.70 26.46 -10.53
CA ARG A 140 -5.69 26.55 -9.45
C ARG A 140 -4.28 26.55 -10.02
N ALA A 141 -3.95 25.59 -10.90
CA ALA A 141 -2.65 25.48 -11.52
C ALA A 141 -2.29 26.72 -12.37
N LYS A 142 -3.26 27.29 -13.12
CA LYS A 142 -3.07 28.55 -13.84
C LYS A 142 -2.78 29.72 -12.91
N ARG A 143 -3.56 29.89 -11.83
CA ARG A 143 -3.34 30.96 -10.85
C ARG A 143 -1.95 30.87 -10.22
N ILE A 144 -1.49 29.67 -9.87
CA ILE A 144 -0.14 29.45 -9.33
C ILE A 144 0.93 29.78 -10.38
N ALA A 145 0.71 29.43 -11.65
CA ALA A 145 1.65 29.79 -12.72
C ALA A 145 1.68 31.31 -13.00
N GLU A 146 0.55 32.00 -12.85
CA GLU A 146 0.44 33.46 -12.93
C GLU A 146 1.13 34.13 -11.74
N GLU A 147 0.89 33.68 -10.51
CA GLU A 147 1.56 34.15 -9.28
C GLU A 147 3.09 33.94 -9.33
N VAL A 148 3.56 32.78 -9.82
CA VAL A 148 4.99 32.52 -10.04
C VAL A 148 5.59 33.44 -11.11
N LYS A 149 4.81 33.80 -12.14
CA LYS A 149 5.26 34.74 -13.18
C LYS A 149 5.32 36.18 -12.64
N GLU A 150 4.31 36.62 -11.91
CA GLU A 150 4.28 37.94 -11.26
C GLU A 150 5.42 38.07 -10.23
N ARG A 151 5.66 37.02 -9.43
CA ARG A 151 6.78 36.97 -8.50
C ARG A 151 8.14 37.10 -9.21
N LYS A 152 8.35 36.42 -10.34
CA LYS A 152 9.60 36.57 -11.12
C LYS A 152 9.76 37.99 -11.66
N LEU A 153 8.70 38.60 -12.19
CA LEU A 153 8.73 40.00 -12.65
C LEU A 153 8.98 40.98 -11.48
N ALA A 154 8.49 40.69 -10.28
CA ALA A 154 8.78 41.47 -9.07
C ALA A 154 10.25 41.30 -8.60
N GLU A 155 10.81 40.10 -8.71
CA GLU A 155 12.22 39.85 -8.40
C GLU A 155 13.16 40.50 -9.43
N GLU A 156 12.84 40.45 -10.73
CA GLU A 156 13.55 41.13 -11.82
C GLU A 156 13.49 42.67 -11.68
N THR A 157 12.32 43.24 -11.41
CA THR A 157 12.18 44.70 -11.21
C THR A 157 12.87 45.17 -9.94
N ARG A 158 12.91 44.36 -8.86
CA ARG A 158 13.71 44.67 -7.66
C ARG A 158 15.21 44.67 -7.97
N GLN A 159 15.72 43.66 -8.69
CA GLN A 159 17.13 43.63 -9.11
C GLN A 159 17.49 44.84 -9.99
N ARG A 160 16.60 45.22 -10.90
CA ARG A 160 16.79 46.41 -11.74
C ARG A 160 16.86 47.70 -10.90
N LEU A 161 15.95 47.89 -9.94
CA LEU A 161 15.96 49.04 -9.04
C LEU A 161 17.21 49.06 -8.15
N GLU A 162 17.68 47.91 -7.68
CA GLU A 162 18.93 47.81 -6.91
C GLU A 162 20.15 48.19 -7.77
N MET A 163 20.19 47.80 -9.04
CA MET A 163 21.23 48.24 -9.98
C MET A 163 21.14 49.73 -10.29
N GLU A 164 19.94 50.27 -10.53
CA GLU A 164 19.71 51.71 -10.74
C GLU A 164 20.10 52.53 -9.50
N GLU A 165 19.83 52.04 -8.28
CA GLU A 165 20.29 52.66 -7.02
C GLU A 165 21.81 52.59 -6.86
N ARG A 166 22.45 51.44 -7.11
CA ARG A 166 23.93 51.31 -7.11
C ARG A 166 24.58 52.24 -8.13
N HIS A 167 24.00 52.41 -9.32
CA HIS A 167 24.47 53.36 -10.32
C HIS A 167 24.30 54.82 -9.85
N ALA A 168 23.16 55.17 -9.25
CA ALA A 168 22.91 56.49 -8.69
C ALA A 168 23.80 56.82 -7.47
N GLU A 169 24.12 55.83 -6.64
CA GLU A 169 25.05 55.98 -5.51
C GLU A 169 26.50 56.14 -5.99
N ALA A 170 26.92 55.36 -7.00
CA ALA A 170 28.20 55.54 -7.68
C ALA A 170 28.29 56.92 -8.35
N GLU A 171 27.19 57.42 -8.92
CA GLU A 171 27.16 58.79 -9.47
C GLU A 171 27.21 59.86 -8.38
N LYS A 172 26.48 59.71 -7.27
CA LYS A 172 26.61 60.59 -6.10
C LYS A 172 28.06 60.66 -5.61
N ARG A 173 28.77 59.52 -5.53
CA ARG A 173 30.21 59.50 -5.20
C ARG A 173 31.07 60.23 -6.23
N ARG A 174 30.79 60.11 -7.54
CA ARG A 174 31.47 60.88 -8.59
C ARG A 174 31.20 62.39 -8.47
N GLN A 175 29.96 62.79 -8.27
CA GLN A 175 29.55 64.18 -8.07
C GLN A 175 30.13 64.77 -6.78
N GLU A 176 30.20 64.00 -5.69
CA GLU A 176 30.83 64.39 -4.44
C GLU A 176 32.35 64.53 -4.60
N TYR A 177 33.01 63.59 -5.29
CA TYR A 177 34.43 63.70 -5.63
C TYR A 177 34.71 64.94 -6.49
N GLN A 178 33.88 65.22 -7.50
CA GLN A 178 33.98 66.41 -8.34
C GLN A 178 33.73 67.70 -7.55
N ARG A 179 32.74 67.72 -6.64
CA ARG A 179 32.46 68.84 -5.73
C ARG A 179 33.59 69.06 -4.73
N ASN A 180 34.21 67.99 -4.22
CA ASN A 180 35.36 68.06 -3.33
C ASN A 180 36.61 68.54 -4.09
N LEU A 181 36.81 68.10 -5.34
CA LEU A 181 37.84 68.64 -6.23
C LEU A 181 37.62 70.14 -6.52
N GLN A 182 36.38 70.56 -6.77
CA GLN A 182 36.02 71.98 -6.91
C GLN A 182 36.24 72.74 -5.59
N ALA A 183 35.89 72.18 -4.43
CA ALA A 183 36.15 72.79 -3.13
C ALA A 183 37.65 72.88 -2.81
N ARG A 184 38.46 71.90 -3.22
CA ARG A 184 39.93 71.96 -3.15
C ARG A 184 40.51 72.98 -4.12
N ARG A 185 39.91 73.19 -5.31
CA ARG A 185 40.26 74.28 -6.23
C ARG A 185 39.87 75.65 -5.68
N ALA A 186 38.69 75.79 -5.08
CA ALA A 186 38.25 77.02 -4.41
C ALA A 186 39.15 77.37 -3.21
N ARG A 187 39.48 76.40 -2.35
CA ARG A 187 40.45 76.59 -1.25
C ARG A 187 41.86 76.92 -1.75
N ARG A 188 42.27 76.47 -2.94
CA ARG A 188 43.51 76.89 -3.61
C ARG A 188 43.45 78.29 -4.22
N ALA A 189 42.25 78.81 -4.50
CA ALA A 189 42.04 80.19 -4.92
C ALA A 189 42.01 81.14 -3.71
N ASP A 190 41.32 80.77 -2.62
CA ASP A 190 41.39 81.49 -1.33
C ASP A 190 42.82 81.49 -0.75
N SER A 191 43.63 80.47 -1.05
CA SER A 191 45.05 80.41 -0.65
C SER A 191 46.02 81.05 -1.66
N ALA A 192 45.56 81.91 -2.56
CA ALA A 192 46.45 82.63 -3.48
C ALA A 192 47.35 83.66 -2.76
N ASP A 193 46.88 84.22 -1.63
CA ASP A 193 47.55 85.30 -0.89
C ASP A 193 48.57 84.82 0.18
N ASN A 194 49.38 83.79 -0.12
CA ASN A 194 50.78 83.74 0.37
C ASN A 194 51.65 82.64 -0.30
N PRO A 195 52.74 82.99 -1.00
CA PRO A 195 53.64 82.00 -1.61
C PRO A 195 54.89 81.71 -0.75
N LYS A 196 55.01 80.49 -0.18
CA LYS A 196 56.31 79.84 0.17
C LYS A 196 56.20 78.39 0.70
N LYS A 197 56.14 77.42 -0.22
CA LYS A 197 57.00 76.20 -0.29
C LYS A 197 56.38 75.20 -1.25
N LEU A 198 57.08 74.94 -2.36
CA LEU A 198 56.79 73.83 -3.26
C LEU A 198 57.53 72.59 -2.78
N ALA A 199 56.84 71.45 -2.79
CA ALA A 199 57.43 70.13 -2.92
C ALA A 199 56.63 69.44 -4.03
N VAL A 200 57.28 69.18 -5.17
CA VAL A 200 56.68 68.47 -6.29
C VAL A 200 56.81 66.97 -6.01
N VAL A 201 55.71 66.24 -6.25
CA VAL A 201 55.69 64.78 -6.35
C VAL A 201 54.82 64.47 -7.54
N ASP A 202 55.34 63.68 -8.46
CA ASP A 202 54.83 63.58 -9.83
C ASP A 202 53.51 62.82 -9.98
N GLU A 203 52.86 63.07 -11.11
CA GLU A 203 51.76 62.25 -11.61
C GLU A 203 52.36 60.97 -12.22
N ILE A 204 51.97 59.80 -11.72
CA ILE A 204 52.27 58.51 -12.36
C ILE A 204 50.96 57.99 -12.97
N SER A 205 50.96 57.86 -14.29
CA SER A 205 49.90 57.24 -15.09
C SER A 205 50.17 55.74 -15.24
N ASP A 206 49.21 54.90 -14.84
CA ASP A 206 49.18 53.48 -15.23
C ASP A 206 48.81 53.36 -16.71
N ASP A 207 49.80 53.17 -17.59
CA ASP A 207 49.60 52.76 -19.00
C ASP A 207 50.92 52.20 -19.59
N VAL A 208 51.22 50.92 -19.38
CA VAL A 208 52.27 50.18 -20.12
C VAL A 208 51.78 48.78 -20.47
N PHE A 209 51.78 48.49 -21.76
CA PHE A 209 51.60 47.15 -22.34
C PHE A 209 52.98 46.57 -22.72
N SER A 210 53.13 45.25 -22.60
CA SER A 210 54.02 44.35 -23.38
C SER A 210 55.57 44.50 -23.38
N GLU A 211 56.19 43.32 -23.55
CA GLU A 211 57.42 43.05 -24.36
C GLU A 211 58.80 42.88 -23.67
N GLU A 212 58.96 41.73 -23.00
CA GLU A 212 59.94 40.67 -23.30
C GLU A 212 61.29 41.02 -24.00
N ALA A 213 62.33 41.30 -23.19
CA ALA A 213 63.76 40.99 -23.45
C ALA A 213 64.45 40.81 -22.06
N VAL A 214 65.15 39.75 -21.69
CA VAL A 214 66.22 38.93 -22.33
C VAL A 214 67.60 39.60 -22.26
N LEU A 215 68.32 39.26 -21.19
CA LEU A 215 69.79 39.22 -20.97
C LEU A 215 70.62 40.51 -21.15
N ASP A 216 71.34 40.88 -20.10
CA ASP A 216 72.81 40.78 -20.05
C ASP A 216 73.28 40.72 -18.57
N ASP A 217 74.36 39.98 -18.29
CA ASP A 217 74.96 39.79 -16.95
C ASP A 217 76.29 40.57 -16.83
N GLU A 218 76.47 41.37 -15.77
CA GLU A 218 77.80 41.72 -15.21
C GLU A 218 77.75 41.85 -13.67
N ASP A 219 78.90 41.64 -13.03
CA ASP A 219 79.09 41.19 -11.63
C ASP A 219 78.86 42.24 -10.49
N PRO A 220 78.77 41.81 -9.21
CA PRO A 220 78.31 42.65 -8.09
C PRO A 220 79.40 43.26 -7.19
N GLU A 221 79.08 44.40 -6.55
CA GLU A 221 79.79 44.94 -5.37
C GLU A 221 78.83 45.25 -4.19
N PRO A 222 79.33 45.35 -2.92
CA PRO A 222 78.54 44.89 -1.78
C PRO A 222 78.21 45.92 -0.67
N VAL A 223 77.34 45.47 0.25
CA VAL A 223 77.03 46.03 1.58
C VAL A 223 76.24 47.35 1.64
N LEU A 224 74.97 47.24 2.09
CA LEU A 224 74.46 47.88 3.33
C LEU A 224 73.07 47.30 3.66
N PRO A 225 72.72 47.00 4.94
CA PRO A 225 71.42 46.44 5.28
C PRO A 225 70.34 47.54 5.26
N PRO A 226 69.13 47.27 4.72
CA PRO A 226 68.08 48.28 4.64
C PRO A 226 67.59 48.65 6.05
N THR A 227 67.73 49.93 6.40
CA THR A 227 67.15 50.49 7.61
C THR A 227 65.63 50.39 7.55
N LYS A 228 65.02 49.90 8.63
CA LYS A 228 63.56 49.73 8.70
C LYS A 228 62.89 51.10 8.66
N GLN A 229 62.36 51.48 7.50
CA GLN A 229 61.47 52.62 7.37
C GLN A 229 60.31 52.47 8.38
N PRO A 230 59.89 53.54 9.07
CA PRO A 230 58.73 53.47 9.94
C PRO A 230 57.50 53.08 9.10
N LEU A 231 56.72 52.13 9.61
CA LEU A 231 55.53 51.65 8.92
C LEU A 231 54.49 52.79 8.85
N ASN A 232 53.93 53.08 7.67
CA ASN A 232 52.84 54.05 7.54
C ASN A 232 51.73 53.77 8.58
N ASP A 233 51.26 54.81 9.28
CA ASP A 233 50.33 54.66 10.42
C ASP A 233 49.06 53.89 10.07
N GLU A 234 48.53 54.06 8.85
CA GLU A 234 47.38 53.30 8.34
C GLU A 234 47.67 51.80 8.21
N THR A 235 48.89 51.45 7.77
CA THR A 235 49.35 50.06 7.67
C THR A 235 49.61 49.46 9.05
N ALA A 236 50.13 50.26 9.98
CA ALA A 236 50.28 49.87 11.39
C ALA A 236 48.91 49.62 12.03
N ALA A 237 47.96 50.55 11.88
CA ALA A 237 46.59 50.43 12.37
C ALA A 237 45.87 49.21 11.77
N TYR A 238 45.99 48.96 10.46
CA TYR A 238 45.44 47.75 9.84
C TYR A 238 46.04 46.47 10.42
N ARG A 239 47.36 46.40 10.61
CA ARG A 239 48.03 45.23 11.22
C ARG A 239 47.60 45.02 12.68
N ILE A 240 47.50 46.09 13.47
CA ILE A 240 47.02 46.05 14.87
C ILE A 240 45.56 45.58 14.92
N GLN A 241 44.67 46.14 14.09
CA GLN A 241 43.28 45.71 14.01
C GLN A 241 43.14 44.24 13.57
N ARG A 242 43.95 43.79 12.60
CA ARG A 242 43.98 42.38 12.16
C ARG A 242 44.45 41.47 13.28
N ALA A 243 45.54 41.81 13.98
CA ALA A 243 46.05 41.06 15.12
C ALA A 243 45.05 41.01 16.29
N TRP A 244 44.37 42.12 16.59
CA TRP A 244 43.33 42.18 17.64
C TRP A 244 42.10 41.34 17.27
N ARG A 245 41.59 41.44 16.03
CA ARG A 245 40.48 40.59 15.55
C ARG A 245 40.84 39.10 15.60
N LEU A 246 42.05 38.73 15.18
CA LEU A 246 42.59 37.37 15.28
C LEU A 246 42.68 36.88 16.73
N SER A 247 43.24 37.71 17.63
CA SER A 247 43.39 37.38 19.05
C SER A 247 42.02 37.17 19.72
N ARG A 248 41.05 38.05 19.46
CA ARG A 248 39.67 37.92 19.97
C ARG A 248 38.98 36.66 19.44
N ARG A 249 39.06 36.38 18.13
CA ARG A 249 38.48 35.16 17.53
C ARG A 249 39.10 33.88 18.07
N ARG A 250 40.43 33.85 18.20
CA ARG A 250 41.16 32.73 18.81
C ARG A 250 40.77 32.55 20.28
N GLY A 251 40.56 33.64 21.01
CA GLY A 251 40.11 33.61 22.41
C GLY A 251 38.73 32.97 22.58
N VAL A 252 37.77 33.30 21.71
CA VAL A 252 36.43 32.71 21.71
C VAL A 252 36.46 31.22 21.37
N VAL A 253 37.12 30.83 20.26
CA VAL A 253 37.23 29.40 19.89
C VAL A 253 37.95 28.62 20.99
N SER A 254 39.06 29.14 21.52
CA SER A 254 39.80 28.52 22.62
C SER A 254 39.05 28.50 23.96
N ALA A 255 38.00 29.29 24.15
CA ALA A 255 37.14 29.21 25.32
C ALA A 255 36.14 28.06 25.17
N PHE A 256 35.58 27.87 23.97
CA PHE A 256 34.67 26.76 23.69
C PHE A 256 35.39 25.40 23.64
N THR A 257 36.54 25.30 22.96
CA THR A 257 37.30 24.03 22.88
C THR A 257 37.90 23.58 24.21
N LYS A 258 37.87 24.40 25.27
CA LYS A 258 38.27 24.01 26.63
C LYS A 258 37.15 23.35 27.44
N LEU A 259 35.94 23.28 26.87
CA LEU A 259 34.79 22.66 27.51
C LEU A 259 34.58 21.20 27.07
N ASP A 260 35.29 20.76 26.03
CA ASP A 260 35.34 19.39 25.50
C ASP A 260 33.99 18.63 25.50
N LEU A 261 32.92 19.32 25.07
CA LEU A 261 31.53 18.83 25.03
C LEU A 261 31.30 17.61 24.11
N ASN A 262 32.33 17.17 23.39
CA ASN A 262 32.33 15.91 22.65
C ASN A 262 32.77 14.71 23.50
N THR A 263 33.66 14.90 24.48
CA THR A 263 34.07 13.85 25.42
C THR A 263 33.00 13.60 26.48
N SER A 264 32.17 14.60 26.81
CA SER A 264 31.03 14.42 27.72
C SER A 264 29.92 13.51 27.18
N ARG A 265 29.99 13.02 25.92
CA ARG A 265 29.00 12.04 25.39
C ARG A 265 28.94 10.73 26.20
N GLU A 266 29.93 10.46 27.05
CA GLU A 266 30.04 9.27 27.91
C GLU A 266 29.62 9.50 29.39
N THR A 267 29.23 10.73 29.79
CA THR A 267 28.80 11.01 31.19
C THR A 267 27.38 10.53 31.46
N THR A 268 26.89 10.65 32.70
CA THR A 268 25.46 10.41 32.97
C THR A 268 24.60 11.59 32.51
N PHE A 269 23.30 11.33 32.33
CA PHE A 269 22.33 12.34 31.91
C PHE A 269 22.24 13.54 32.87
N ASP A 270 22.25 13.29 34.18
CA ASP A 270 22.13 14.35 35.18
C ASP A 270 23.38 15.25 35.20
N ASP A 271 24.57 14.63 35.16
CA ASP A 271 25.86 15.33 35.01
C ASP A 271 25.89 16.19 33.73
N MET A 272 25.38 15.66 32.61
CA MET A 272 25.30 16.42 31.36
C MET A 272 24.32 17.59 31.45
N THR A 273 23.13 17.41 32.04
CA THR A 273 22.16 18.52 32.15
C THR A 273 22.68 19.65 33.04
N THR A 274 23.40 19.33 34.12
CA THR A 274 24.01 20.34 34.99
C THR A 274 25.16 21.07 34.29
N LEU A 275 26.04 20.35 33.58
CA LEU A 275 27.11 20.95 32.75
C LEU A 275 26.56 21.88 31.65
N LEU A 276 25.50 21.48 30.95
CA LEU A 276 24.88 22.29 29.89
C LEU A 276 24.03 23.46 30.41
N ALA A 277 23.62 23.44 31.68
CA ALA A 277 22.93 24.55 32.33
C ALA A 277 23.89 25.68 32.76
N ASP A 278 25.19 25.40 32.83
CA ASP A 278 26.19 26.25 33.46
C ASP A 278 26.42 27.55 32.67
N SER A 279 26.44 28.69 33.38
CA SER A 279 26.44 30.02 32.73
C SER A 279 27.69 30.28 31.89
N ASN A 280 28.82 29.67 32.28
CA ASN A 280 30.09 29.71 31.53
C ASN A 280 29.98 28.98 30.18
N VAL A 281 29.32 27.82 30.15
CA VAL A 281 29.12 27.01 28.93
C VAL A 281 28.20 27.74 27.97
N VAL A 282 27.07 28.28 28.46
CA VAL A 282 26.14 29.09 27.66
C VAL A 282 26.82 30.35 27.11
N ALA A 283 27.66 31.04 27.90
CA ALA A 283 28.39 32.22 27.44
C ALA A 283 29.43 31.90 26.35
N ALA A 284 30.22 30.83 26.52
CA ALA A 284 31.21 30.39 25.53
C ALA A 284 30.54 29.96 24.22
N ALA A 285 29.46 29.17 24.30
CA ALA A 285 28.69 28.75 23.13
C ALA A 285 28.06 29.93 22.39
N THR A 286 27.45 30.89 23.10
CA THR A 286 26.89 32.12 22.50
C THR A 286 27.97 32.96 21.81
N GLY A 287 29.16 33.06 22.41
CA GLY A 287 30.32 33.73 21.78
C GLY A 287 30.76 33.07 20.47
N LEU A 288 30.76 31.73 20.42
CA LEU A 288 31.11 30.98 19.22
C LEU A 288 30.02 31.06 18.13
N LEU A 289 28.74 30.90 18.48
CA LEU A 289 27.62 31.00 17.52
C LEU A 289 27.50 32.39 16.89
N THR A 290 27.78 33.45 17.66
CA THR A 290 27.85 34.83 17.13
C THR A 290 29.11 35.08 16.29
N GLN A 291 30.25 34.42 16.58
CA GLN A 291 31.43 34.46 15.70
C GLN A 291 31.21 33.73 14.37
N LEU A 292 30.42 32.66 14.36
CA LEU A 292 30.07 31.87 13.18
C LEU A 292 28.93 32.50 12.35
N GLY A 293 28.28 33.57 12.84
CA GLY A 293 27.16 34.24 12.17
C GLY A 293 25.82 33.50 12.28
N LEU A 294 25.73 32.45 13.12
CA LEU A 294 24.51 31.67 13.36
C LEU A 294 23.54 32.37 14.33
N GLN A 295 24.05 33.34 15.09
CA GLN A 295 23.27 34.22 15.97
C GLN A 295 23.66 35.67 15.71
N THR A 296 22.68 36.58 15.73
CA THR A 296 22.92 38.02 15.69
C THR A 296 23.56 38.49 16.99
N PRO A 297 24.53 39.43 16.94
CA PRO A 297 25.01 40.06 18.15
C PRO A 297 23.88 40.88 18.80
N ASN A 298 23.70 40.73 20.11
CA ASN A 298 22.76 41.49 20.94
C ASN A 298 21.25 41.14 20.78
N ASP A 299 20.91 39.90 20.44
CA ASP A 299 19.55 39.35 20.54
C ASP A 299 19.19 38.99 22.01
N GLU A 300 18.01 39.42 22.48
CA GLU A 300 17.47 39.07 23.80
C GLU A 300 17.25 37.55 23.95
N ASN A 301 16.96 36.85 22.85
CA ASN A 301 16.74 35.41 22.81
C ASN A 301 18.04 34.61 22.62
N ALA A 302 19.22 35.24 22.55
CA ALA A 302 20.49 34.54 22.33
C ALA A 302 20.72 33.41 23.35
N ALA A 303 20.41 33.65 24.63
CA ALA A 303 20.51 32.62 25.68
C ALA A 303 19.48 31.47 25.54
N LEU A 304 18.34 31.69 24.88
CA LEU A 304 17.36 30.65 24.55
C LEU A 304 17.81 29.87 23.32
N ASN A 305 18.25 30.57 22.27
CA ASN A 305 18.75 30.00 21.03
C ASN A 305 20.01 29.15 21.26
N THR A 306 20.91 29.59 22.16
CA THR A 306 22.07 28.78 22.59
C THR A 306 21.66 27.57 23.40
N ARG A 307 20.62 27.63 24.25
CA ARG A 307 20.10 26.45 24.95
C ARG A 307 19.46 25.44 23.98
N THR A 308 18.75 25.91 22.96
CA THR A 308 18.28 25.06 21.85
C THR A 308 19.45 24.38 21.17
N PHE A 309 20.51 25.11 20.81
CA PHE A 309 21.73 24.51 20.25
C PHE A 309 22.39 23.46 21.17
N LEU A 310 22.55 23.76 22.46
CA LEU A 310 23.11 22.84 23.44
C LEU A 310 22.23 21.58 23.64
N SER A 311 20.92 21.67 23.43
CA SER A 311 20.04 20.50 23.48
C SER A 311 20.28 19.48 22.34
N ALA A 312 20.96 19.87 21.26
CA ALA A 312 21.43 18.92 20.24
C ALA A 312 22.46 17.93 20.83
N PHE A 313 23.40 18.41 21.66
CA PHE A 313 24.36 17.55 22.36
C PHE A 313 23.64 16.58 23.31
N LEU A 314 22.66 17.08 24.08
CA LEU A 314 21.85 16.27 25.00
C LEU A 314 21.10 15.15 24.27
N MET A 315 20.42 15.45 23.16
CA MET A 315 19.66 14.45 22.39
C MET A 315 20.54 13.41 21.71
N VAL A 316 21.73 13.79 21.24
CA VAL A 316 22.67 12.86 20.59
C VAL A 316 23.41 11.97 21.59
N ALA A 317 23.71 12.47 22.80
CA ALA A 317 24.35 11.67 23.85
C ALA A 317 23.36 10.71 24.55
N HIS A 318 22.13 11.17 24.83
CA HIS A 318 21.16 10.42 25.64
C HIS A 318 19.77 10.33 24.99
N PRO A 319 19.65 9.79 23.76
CA PRO A 319 18.37 9.74 23.05
C PRO A 319 17.27 9.01 23.84
N ALA A 320 17.60 7.92 24.53
CA ALA A 320 16.65 7.15 25.34
C ALA A 320 16.20 7.83 26.65
N ALA A 321 16.86 8.91 27.09
CA ALA A 321 16.46 9.70 28.26
C ALA A 321 15.68 10.97 27.88
N VAL A 322 15.85 11.46 26.64
CA VAL A 322 15.21 12.69 26.15
C VAL A 322 13.97 12.43 25.29
N LEU A 323 13.96 11.33 24.52
CA LEU A 323 12.89 10.99 23.58
C LEU A 323 11.98 9.93 24.19
N THR A 324 10.71 10.28 24.41
CA THR A 324 9.68 9.37 24.93
C THR A 324 9.43 8.17 24.02
N ASN A 325 9.58 8.34 22.70
CA ASN A 325 9.56 7.26 21.71
C ASN A 325 10.78 7.38 20.77
N VAL A 326 11.82 6.58 21.00
CA VAL A 326 13.04 6.56 20.15
C VAL A 326 12.74 6.17 18.70
N ASN A 327 11.65 5.45 18.45
CA ASN A 327 11.22 4.99 17.12
C ASN A 327 10.20 5.91 16.42
N GLY A 328 9.82 7.03 17.04
CA GLY A 328 8.86 7.98 16.46
C GLY A 328 9.46 8.77 15.29
N ALA A 329 8.65 9.01 14.25
CA ALA A 329 9.14 9.59 13.00
C ALA A 329 9.59 11.07 13.13
N GLN A 330 9.08 11.82 14.11
CA GLN A 330 9.52 13.19 14.38
C GLN A 330 10.76 13.20 15.27
N GLU A 331 10.82 12.28 16.22
CA GLU A 331 11.94 12.03 17.13
C GLU A 331 13.20 11.63 16.35
N GLN A 332 13.05 10.74 15.36
CA GLN A 332 14.11 10.35 14.41
C GLN A 332 14.52 11.51 13.47
N ASP A 333 13.58 12.33 13.01
CA ASP A 333 13.84 13.52 12.17
C ASP A 333 14.62 14.61 12.93
N VAL A 334 14.31 14.83 14.22
CA VAL A 334 15.08 15.75 15.08
C VAL A 334 16.45 15.17 15.43
N LEU A 335 16.53 13.88 15.75
CA LEU A 335 17.79 13.22 16.11
C LEU A 335 18.79 13.22 14.95
N SER A 336 18.34 12.89 13.73
CA SER A 336 19.18 12.95 12.52
C SER A 336 19.64 14.37 12.19
N LYS A 337 18.76 15.37 12.27
CA LYS A 337 19.14 16.78 12.08
C LYS A 337 20.06 17.30 13.18
N ALA A 338 19.97 16.76 14.40
CA ALA A 338 20.91 17.05 15.48
C ALA A 338 22.29 16.43 15.20
N THR A 339 22.37 15.16 14.77
CA THR A 339 23.66 14.54 14.39
C THR A 339 24.30 15.26 13.21
N ASP A 340 23.52 15.64 12.20
CA ASP A 340 24.02 16.37 11.02
C ASP A 340 24.53 17.77 11.41
N LEU A 341 23.83 18.49 12.29
CA LEU A 341 24.29 19.78 12.82
C LEU A 341 25.61 19.62 13.58
N LEU A 342 25.71 18.65 14.49
CA LEU A 342 26.93 18.44 15.29
C LEU A 342 28.11 18.00 14.43
N ALA A 343 27.91 17.10 13.46
CA ALA A 343 28.96 16.65 12.55
C ALA A 343 29.47 17.79 11.63
N ASN A 344 28.57 18.62 11.10
CA ASN A 344 28.96 19.81 10.34
C ASN A 344 29.70 20.83 11.22
N PHE A 345 29.21 21.08 12.44
CA PHE A 345 29.83 21.97 13.41
C PHE A 345 31.25 21.52 13.79
N GLU A 346 31.44 20.23 14.09
CA GLU A 346 32.74 19.60 14.36
C GLU A 346 33.70 19.65 13.16
N SER A 347 33.18 19.48 11.93
CA SER A 347 33.93 19.67 10.68
C SER A 347 34.35 21.13 10.45
N THR A 348 33.58 22.12 10.93
CA THR A 348 34.02 23.53 10.91
C THR A 348 35.01 23.86 12.04
N LEU A 349 34.82 23.30 13.25
CA LEU A 349 35.72 23.51 14.39
C LEU A 349 37.12 22.94 14.15
N SER A 350 37.22 21.71 13.68
CA SER A 350 38.50 21.06 13.35
C SER A 350 39.30 21.80 12.27
N ARG A 351 38.63 22.59 11.43
CA ARG A 351 39.26 23.41 10.37
C ARG A 351 39.57 24.85 10.81
N LEU A 352 39.05 25.33 11.94
CA LEU A 352 39.30 26.69 12.44
C LEU A 352 40.73 26.80 12.98
N ALA A 353 41.55 27.63 12.34
CA ALA A 353 42.99 27.66 12.57
C ALA A 353 43.62 29.02 12.25
N ASN A 354 44.93 29.14 12.50
CA ASN A 354 45.68 30.37 12.22
C ASN A 354 45.69 30.74 10.72
N TRP A 355 45.66 29.76 9.82
CA TRP A 355 45.74 29.98 8.37
C TRP A 355 44.44 30.53 7.75
N ASN A 356 43.25 30.16 8.27
CA ASN A 356 41.96 30.73 7.84
C ASN A 356 41.49 31.92 8.70
N SER A 357 42.38 32.51 9.51
CA SER A 357 42.09 33.65 10.40
C SER A 357 40.96 33.41 11.41
N TRP A 358 40.78 32.14 11.83
CA TRP A 358 39.71 31.69 12.72
C TRP A 358 38.31 32.06 12.19
N SER A 359 38.09 31.85 10.88
CA SER A 359 36.79 31.93 10.21
C SER A 359 36.66 30.83 9.14
N PRO A 360 35.47 30.20 8.98
CA PRO A 360 35.22 29.15 7.98
C PRO A 360 35.15 29.72 6.55
N SER A 361 35.10 28.85 5.53
CA SER A 361 34.76 29.29 4.17
C SER A 361 33.30 29.73 4.07
N ALA A 362 32.97 30.56 3.07
CA ALA A 362 31.59 30.99 2.82
C ALA A 362 30.63 29.81 2.60
N THR A 363 31.08 28.81 1.82
CA THR A 363 30.33 27.57 1.59
C THR A 363 30.07 26.77 2.85
N GLN A 364 31.05 26.65 3.75
CA GLN A 364 30.88 25.96 5.03
C GLN A 364 29.94 26.69 5.98
N LEU A 365 29.98 28.02 5.98
CA LEU A 365 29.07 28.85 6.76
C LEU A 365 27.63 28.73 6.26
N GLU A 366 27.43 28.65 4.94
CA GLU A 366 26.12 28.40 4.33
C GLU A 366 25.57 27.01 4.69
N THR A 367 26.37 25.93 4.55
CA THR A 367 25.97 24.57 4.96
C THR A 367 25.65 24.48 6.45
N LEU A 368 26.45 25.12 7.31
CA LEU A 368 26.23 25.14 8.76
C LEU A 368 24.99 25.97 9.16
N SER A 369 24.71 27.06 8.45
CA SER A 369 23.48 27.85 8.60
C SER A 369 22.24 27.05 8.18
N GLN A 370 22.36 26.27 7.10
CA GLN A 370 21.28 25.40 6.63
C GLN A 370 20.99 24.24 7.60
N SER A 371 22.02 23.57 8.15
CA SER A 371 21.80 22.52 9.16
C SER A 371 21.27 23.08 10.47
N TYR A 372 21.77 24.23 10.92
CA TYR A 372 21.26 24.92 12.13
C TYR A 372 19.80 25.35 11.99
N SER A 373 19.40 25.93 10.86
CA SER A 373 18.00 26.30 10.60
C SER A 373 17.08 25.08 10.42
N SER A 374 17.58 24.00 9.80
CA SER A 374 16.84 22.73 9.66
C SER A 374 16.59 22.08 11.02
N TYR A 375 17.63 22.00 11.86
CA TYR A 375 17.54 21.46 13.22
C TYR A 375 16.62 22.30 14.12
N THR A 376 16.81 23.63 14.17
CA THR A 376 15.98 24.49 15.05
C THR A 376 14.50 24.48 14.66
N SER A 377 14.19 24.37 13.36
CA SER A 377 12.82 24.19 12.86
C SER A 377 12.22 22.83 13.27
N ALA A 378 12.96 21.74 13.11
CA ALA A 378 12.52 20.40 13.49
C ALA A 378 12.33 20.27 15.02
N PHE A 379 13.27 20.79 15.81
CA PHE A 379 13.18 20.86 17.27
C PHE A 379 11.97 21.67 17.75
N ALA A 380 11.66 22.80 17.09
CA ALA A 380 10.48 23.59 17.42
C ALA A 380 9.18 22.84 17.11
N ALA A 381 9.12 22.07 16.02
CA ALA A 381 7.98 21.23 15.68
C ALA A 381 7.79 20.06 16.67
N TRP A 382 8.86 19.33 16.98
CA TRP A 382 8.87 18.25 17.98
C TRP A 382 8.45 18.75 19.36
N ARG A 383 9.06 19.85 19.84
CA ARG A 383 8.71 20.45 21.13
C ARG A 383 7.24 20.90 21.20
N LEU A 384 6.69 21.39 20.09
CA LEU A 384 5.27 21.73 20.00
C LEU A 384 4.39 20.47 20.09
N GLN A 385 4.77 19.39 19.38
CA GLN A 385 4.06 18.11 19.42
C GLN A 385 4.12 17.47 20.82
N ASP A 386 5.30 17.31 21.42
CA ASP A 386 5.49 16.76 22.77
C ASP A 386 4.68 17.53 23.82
N SER A 387 4.79 18.87 23.82
CA SER A 387 4.00 19.71 24.72
C SER A 387 2.48 19.51 24.52
N SER A 388 2.03 19.26 23.29
CA SER A 388 0.62 18.97 23.01
C SER A 388 0.17 17.60 23.50
N VAL A 389 1.00 16.56 23.36
CA VAL A 389 0.73 15.20 23.86
C VAL A 389 0.67 15.21 25.40
N LEU A 390 1.58 15.92 26.05
CA LEU A 390 1.56 16.13 27.51
C LEU A 390 0.27 16.86 27.94
N ILE A 391 -0.13 17.93 27.24
CA ILE A 391 -1.39 18.64 27.51
C ILE A 391 -2.60 17.73 27.31
N GLU A 392 -2.64 16.90 26.27
CA GLU A 392 -3.75 15.98 26.01
C GLU A 392 -3.84 14.86 27.06
N GLY A 393 -2.73 14.26 27.47
CA GLY A 393 -2.69 13.30 28.57
C GLY A 393 -3.14 13.90 29.91
N MET A 394 -2.72 15.13 30.21
CA MET A 394 -3.20 15.85 31.40
C MET A 394 -4.70 16.20 31.33
N VAL A 395 -5.24 16.50 30.15
CA VAL A 395 -6.67 16.74 29.94
C VAL A 395 -7.47 15.44 30.02
N ALA A 396 -6.93 14.30 29.57
CA ALA A 396 -7.53 12.98 29.73
C ALA A 396 -7.65 12.60 31.22
N SER A 397 -6.56 12.69 31.98
CA SER A 397 -6.56 12.46 33.43
C SER A 397 -7.53 13.40 34.18
N PHE A 398 -7.63 14.67 33.76
CA PHE A 398 -8.64 15.59 34.32
C PHE A 398 -10.09 15.13 34.05
N VAL A 399 -10.36 14.58 32.86
CA VAL A 399 -11.69 14.05 32.48
C VAL A 399 -12.02 12.74 33.20
N GLU A 400 -11.03 11.89 33.47
CA GLU A 400 -11.18 10.69 34.31
C GLU A 400 -11.52 11.09 35.76
N LEU A 401 -10.83 12.09 36.31
CA LEU A 401 -11.15 12.62 37.63
C LEU A 401 -12.53 13.29 37.68
N ASP A 402 -13.01 13.98 36.62
CA ASP A 402 -14.42 14.41 36.54
C ASP A 402 -15.36 13.20 36.51
N ALA A 403 -15.04 12.14 35.75
CA ALA A 403 -15.88 10.95 35.67
C ALA A 403 -16.03 10.21 37.00
N ILE A 404 -14.94 10.12 37.79
CA ILE A 404 -14.93 9.57 39.16
C ILE A 404 -15.66 10.52 40.13
N TRP A 405 -15.43 11.83 40.02
CA TRP A 405 -16.14 12.85 40.80
C TRP A 405 -17.66 12.77 40.62
N GLN A 406 -18.16 12.59 39.38
CA GLN A 406 -19.60 12.40 39.12
C GLN A 406 -20.17 11.06 39.67
N THR A 407 -19.33 10.16 40.20
CA THR A 407 -19.79 8.96 40.93
C THR A 407 -19.66 9.09 42.45
N VAL A 408 -18.64 9.78 42.95
CA VAL A 408 -18.39 9.96 44.40
C VAL A 408 -19.23 11.08 45.01
N LYS A 409 -19.50 12.16 44.26
CA LYS A 409 -20.18 13.38 44.75
C LYS A 409 -21.53 13.12 45.44
N ASP A 410 -22.27 12.11 45.00
CA ASP A 410 -23.60 11.78 45.53
C ASP A 410 -23.55 10.84 46.76
N ASP A 411 -22.38 10.29 47.13
CA ASP A 411 -22.23 9.30 48.20
C ASP A 411 -21.67 9.91 49.49
N SER A 412 -22.58 10.34 50.38
CA SER A 412 -22.27 11.00 51.65
C SER A 412 -22.00 10.05 52.83
N ARG A 413 -21.75 8.76 52.57
CA ARG A 413 -21.68 7.70 53.60
C ARG A 413 -20.29 7.53 54.22
N GLY A 414 -19.81 8.57 54.90
CA GLY A 414 -18.66 8.48 55.81
C GLY A 414 -17.58 9.55 55.57
N GLU A 415 -16.80 9.85 56.61
CA GLU A 415 -15.78 10.91 56.60
C GLU A 415 -14.70 10.68 55.54
N VAL A 416 -14.26 9.42 55.37
CA VAL A 416 -13.29 8.99 54.35
C VAL A 416 -13.75 9.32 52.92
N ALA A 417 -15.06 9.28 52.64
CA ALA A 417 -15.59 9.68 51.34
C ALA A 417 -15.44 11.20 51.11
N SER A 418 -15.50 12.01 52.17
CA SER A 418 -15.30 13.45 52.10
C SER A 418 -13.82 13.85 51.89
N ASP A 419 -12.88 13.10 52.48
CA ASP A 419 -11.44 13.28 52.24
C ASP A 419 -11.05 12.88 50.82
N TYR A 420 -11.56 11.74 50.33
CA TYR A 420 -11.36 11.31 48.94
C TYR A 420 -11.98 12.31 47.94
N ALA A 421 -13.17 12.84 48.26
CA ALA A 421 -13.83 13.92 47.53
C ALA A 421 -13.08 15.26 47.57
N GLN A 422 -12.23 15.50 48.58
CA GLN A 422 -11.35 16.67 48.64
C GLN A 422 -10.08 16.44 47.80
N GLY A 423 -9.41 15.29 47.96
CA GLY A 423 -8.22 14.93 47.19
C GLY A 423 -8.43 14.89 45.67
N ILE A 424 -9.60 14.46 45.18
CA ILE A 424 -9.96 14.54 43.76
C ILE A 424 -9.98 16.01 43.28
N ARG A 425 -10.57 16.92 44.06
CA ARG A 425 -10.67 18.34 43.70
C ARG A 425 -9.31 19.03 43.74
N ASP A 426 -8.46 18.73 44.71
CA ASP A 426 -7.13 19.32 44.81
C ASP A 426 -6.22 18.85 43.66
N ASN A 427 -6.32 17.58 43.25
CA ASN A 427 -5.65 17.06 42.05
C ASN A 427 -6.20 17.70 40.75
N GLN A 428 -7.52 17.90 40.63
CA GLN A 428 -8.12 18.64 39.50
C GLN A 428 -7.59 20.09 39.43
N VAL A 429 -7.51 20.80 40.55
CA VAL A 429 -6.94 22.15 40.62
C VAL A 429 -5.45 22.15 40.24
N MET A 430 -4.68 21.18 40.71
CA MET A 430 -3.26 21.04 40.35
C MET A 430 -3.09 20.81 38.83
N LEU A 431 -3.81 19.86 38.25
CA LEU A 431 -3.79 19.58 36.80
C LEU A 431 -4.19 20.83 36.00
N LEU A 432 -5.30 21.47 36.35
CA LEU A 432 -5.79 22.68 35.67
C LEU A 432 -4.76 23.83 35.73
N SER A 433 -4.07 24.01 36.86
CA SER A 433 -3.00 25.01 36.99
C SER A 433 -1.80 24.71 36.08
N ARG A 434 -1.42 23.44 35.91
CA ARG A 434 -0.32 23.01 35.04
C ARG A 434 -0.72 23.10 33.56
N ILE A 435 -1.92 22.66 33.17
CA ILE A 435 -2.45 22.79 31.80
C ILE A 435 -2.50 24.26 31.38
N ARG A 436 -2.97 25.16 32.26
CA ARG A 436 -2.98 26.62 31.97
C ARG A 436 -1.57 27.22 31.81
N LYS A 437 -0.55 26.70 32.50
CA LYS A 437 0.85 27.11 32.32
C LYS A 437 1.45 26.63 30.99
N LEU A 438 1.09 25.44 30.52
CA LEU A 438 1.62 24.85 29.29
C LEU A 438 0.88 25.32 28.02
N ALA A 439 -0.46 25.35 28.05
CA ALA A 439 -1.28 25.68 26.88
C ALA A 439 -1.58 27.18 26.72
N GLY A 440 -1.38 27.98 27.78
CA GLY A 440 -2.01 29.29 27.95
C GLY A 440 -3.46 29.18 28.45
N ALA A 441 -3.93 30.19 29.18
CA ALA A 441 -5.19 30.13 29.92
C ALA A 441 -6.42 29.86 29.04
N ASP A 442 -6.57 30.59 27.93
CA ASP A 442 -7.75 30.50 27.06
C ASP A 442 -7.80 29.16 26.30
N ARG A 443 -6.66 28.68 25.79
CA ARG A 443 -6.55 27.40 25.08
C ARG A 443 -6.77 26.22 26.01
N ALA A 444 -6.22 26.25 27.23
CA ALA A 444 -6.48 25.26 28.27
C ALA A 444 -7.99 25.12 28.56
N ASP A 445 -8.65 26.25 28.80
CA ASP A 445 -10.08 26.30 29.08
C ASP A 445 -10.93 25.74 27.92
N VAL A 446 -10.55 26.02 26.66
CA VAL A 446 -11.23 25.48 25.47
C VAL A 446 -11.02 23.98 25.34
N LEU A 447 -9.80 23.46 25.53
CA LEU A 447 -9.49 22.03 25.44
C LEU A 447 -10.24 21.23 26.51
N ILE A 448 -10.22 21.69 27.76
CA ILE A 448 -10.95 21.07 28.88
C ILE A 448 -12.47 21.09 28.59
N LYS A 449 -13.03 22.22 28.14
CA LYS A 449 -14.47 22.32 27.77
C LYS A 449 -14.84 21.46 26.56
N LYS A 450 -13.91 21.18 25.64
CA LYS A 450 -14.10 20.22 24.53
C LYS A 450 -14.13 18.79 25.06
N ALA A 451 -13.10 18.37 25.80
CA ALA A 451 -12.94 16.99 26.28
C ALA A 451 -14.05 16.57 27.26
N ILE A 452 -14.45 17.43 28.20
CA ILE A 452 -15.60 17.18 29.09
C ILE A 452 -16.90 17.01 28.29
N ARG A 453 -17.14 17.86 27.27
CA ARG A 453 -18.33 17.77 26.41
C ARG A 453 -18.34 16.48 25.59
N GLU A 454 -17.18 15.99 25.17
CA GLU A 454 -17.04 14.75 24.42
C GLU A 454 -17.23 13.51 25.31
N SER A 455 -16.58 13.45 26.47
CA SER A 455 -16.80 12.40 27.48
C SER A 455 -18.28 12.28 27.87
N ARG A 456 -18.94 13.42 28.12
CA ARG A 456 -20.38 13.46 28.43
C ARG A 456 -21.30 13.09 27.25
N LYS A 457 -20.80 13.10 26.00
CA LYS A 457 -21.51 12.53 24.83
C LYS A 457 -21.32 11.01 24.70
N ARG A 458 -20.17 10.48 25.10
CA ARG A 458 -19.83 9.04 24.98
C ARG A 458 -20.56 8.15 26.02
N LYS A 459 -21.19 8.73 27.04
CA LYS A 459 -21.84 7.99 28.14
C LYS A 459 -23.35 7.79 27.88
N PRO A 460 -23.89 6.55 27.86
CA PRO A 460 -25.33 6.33 27.71
C PRO A 460 -26.12 6.83 28.94
N LYS A 461 -27.40 7.19 28.74
CA LYS A 461 -28.27 7.66 29.83
C LYS A 461 -28.42 6.59 30.92
N ARG A 462 -28.27 6.99 32.19
CA ARG A 462 -28.60 6.16 33.37
C ARG A 462 -30.04 5.64 33.25
N ARG A 463 -30.26 4.34 33.54
CA ARG A 463 -31.59 3.78 33.84
C ARG A 463 -32.01 4.23 35.25
N ASN A 464 -33.31 4.31 35.51
CA ASN A 464 -33.84 4.81 36.78
C ASN A 464 -33.55 3.85 37.94
N ALA A 465 -33.19 4.40 39.11
CA ALA A 465 -32.74 3.66 40.29
C ALA A 465 -33.91 3.09 41.13
N ALA A 466 -34.81 2.33 40.49
CA ALA A 466 -36.04 1.82 41.12
C ALA A 466 -36.11 0.29 41.24
N GLU A 467 -35.13 -0.45 40.71
CA GLU A 467 -35.20 -1.91 40.57
C GLU A 467 -33.88 -2.60 41.00
N VAL A 468 -33.55 -2.49 42.28
CA VAL A 468 -32.54 -3.32 42.96
C VAL A 468 -33.10 -3.73 44.32
N ARG A 469 -33.36 -5.02 44.52
CA ARG A 469 -33.70 -5.60 45.84
C ARG A 469 -32.42 -6.09 46.56
N PRO A 470 -32.43 -6.17 47.90
CA PRO A 470 -31.20 -6.30 48.69
C PRO A 470 -30.56 -7.70 48.66
N ARG A 471 -29.32 -7.72 49.14
CA ARG A 471 -28.31 -8.78 49.06
C ARG A 471 -28.53 -9.88 50.12
N GLY A 472 -28.26 -11.13 49.76
CA GLY A 472 -27.94 -12.21 50.71
C GLY A 472 -26.41 -12.37 50.83
N VAL A 473 -25.92 -12.80 52.00
CA VAL A 473 -24.49 -12.87 52.35
C VAL A 473 -24.21 -14.21 53.04
N GLU A 474 -23.06 -14.81 52.75
CA GLU A 474 -22.16 -15.58 53.65
C GLU A 474 -20.93 -16.06 52.83
N PRO A 475 -19.79 -16.50 53.43
CA PRO A 475 -18.54 -15.80 53.16
C PRO A 475 -17.38 -16.66 52.66
N SER A 476 -16.27 -16.00 52.30
CA SER A 476 -14.94 -16.62 52.26
C SER A 476 -13.81 -15.63 52.63
N GLN A 477 -12.90 -16.12 53.46
CA GLN A 477 -11.58 -15.59 53.82
C GLN A 477 -10.59 -16.78 53.64
N HIS A 478 -9.31 -16.65 53.31
CA HIS A 478 -8.45 -15.48 53.08
C HIS A 478 -7.46 -15.77 51.91
N GLU A 479 -6.68 -14.76 51.54
CA GLU A 479 -5.57 -14.72 50.54
C GLU A 479 -4.38 -15.69 50.86
N PRO A 480 -3.32 -15.83 50.01
CA PRO A 480 -2.95 -15.01 48.82
C PRO A 480 -2.41 -15.74 47.57
N GLU A 481 -2.80 -15.29 46.37
CA GLU A 481 -1.95 -15.38 45.16
C GLU A 481 -2.05 -14.10 44.29
N SER A 482 -0.99 -13.82 43.55
CA SER A 482 -0.70 -12.54 42.87
C SER A 482 -1.78 -12.08 41.88
N GLY A 483 -2.15 -10.80 41.97
CA GLY A 483 -3.23 -10.21 41.18
C GLY A 483 -2.93 -10.12 39.67
N ALA A 484 -3.62 -10.94 38.87
CA ALA A 484 -3.68 -10.83 37.41
C ALA A 484 -5.10 -10.44 36.95
N THR A 485 -5.36 -9.14 36.85
CA THR A 485 -6.55 -8.58 36.18
C THR A 485 -6.13 -7.35 35.37
N GLY A 486 -6.57 -7.13 34.13
CA GLY A 486 -7.72 -7.74 33.46
C GLY A 486 -8.78 -6.71 33.05
N GLY A 487 -8.36 -5.50 32.66
CA GLY A 487 -9.24 -4.47 32.11
C GLY A 487 -9.15 -4.47 30.58
N ALA A 488 -10.28 -4.64 29.90
CA ALA A 488 -10.31 -4.75 28.44
C ALA A 488 -10.10 -3.41 27.72
N ALA A 489 -9.34 -3.44 26.64
CA ALA A 489 -9.17 -2.35 25.67
C ALA A 489 -9.27 -2.89 24.23
N ASP A 490 -9.40 -1.97 23.26
CA ASP A 490 -9.70 -2.25 21.84
C ASP A 490 -8.76 -3.25 21.16
N VAL A 491 -9.32 -3.97 20.17
CA VAL A 491 -8.55 -4.84 19.26
C VAL A 491 -7.83 -3.98 18.21
N ALA A 492 -6.73 -3.36 18.62
CA ALA A 492 -5.71 -2.87 17.70
C ALA A 492 -4.87 -4.07 17.21
N VAL A 493 -4.79 -4.28 15.90
CA VAL A 493 -3.95 -5.33 15.30
C VAL A 493 -2.55 -4.77 15.06
N GLU A 494 -1.73 -4.74 16.10
CA GLU A 494 -0.30 -4.51 15.97
C GLU A 494 0.43 -5.84 15.73
N LEU A 495 1.24 -5.87 14.67
CA LEU A 495 2.09 -7.01 14.33
C LEU A 495 3.45 -6.89 15.04
N ASN A 496 3.50 -7.27 16.31
CA ASN A 496 4.75 -7.40 17.05
C ASN A 496 5.42 -8.74 16.72
N ASP A 497 6.43 -8.70 15.84
CA ASP A 497 7.41 -9.77 15.67
C ASP A 497 8.60 -9.51 16.61
N SER A 498 8.78 -10.36 17.61
CA SER A 498 9.89 -10.32 18.57
C SER A 498 9.92 -11.60 19.40
N GLY A 499 10.51 -12.69 18.90
CA GLY A 499 10.71 -13.89 19.73
C GLY A 499 11.00 -15.23 19.06
N ASP A 500 11.96 -15.32 18.15
CA ASP A 500 13.14 -16.18 18.42
C ASP A 500 14.35 -15.67 17.62
N ALA A 501 15.55 -15.77 18.22
CA ALA A 501 16.79 -15.21 17.69
C ALA A 501 17.97 -16.18 17.90
N HIS A 502 17.75 -17.46 17.63
CA HIS A 502 18.77 -18.50 17.55
C HIS A 502 18.41 -19.55 16.48
N VAL A 503 19.25 -20.59 16.35
CA VAL A 503 19.27 -21.59 15.25
C VAL A 503 19.76 -20.95 13.94
N GLU A 504 21.02 -21.11 13.53
CA GLU A 504 21.74 -22.34 13.13
C GLU A 504 21.22 -22.98 11.82
N ARG A 505 22.06 -23.84 11.22
CA ARG A 505 21.76 -24.49 9.93
C ARG A 505 20.65 -25.52 10.13
N HIS A 506 19.41 -25.14 9.84
CA HIS A 506 18.24 -26.00 10.03
C HIS A 506 18.37 -27.33 9.29
N ALA A 507 18.44 -28.43 10.05
CA ALA A 507 17.65 -29.60 9.71
C ALA A 507 16.17 -29.22 9.86
N GLU A 508 15.32 -29.62 8.92
CA GLU A 508 13.90 -29.27 8.98
C GLU A 508 13.20 -29.98 10.15
N ASN A 509 12.56 -29.21 11.03
CA ASN A 509 11.68 -29.78 12.05
C ASN A 509 10.52 -30.50 11.37
N THR A 510 10.19 -31.71 11.81
CA THR A 510 9.10 -32.52 11.25
C THR A 510 7.75 -31.82 11.32
N SER A 511 7.54 -30.96 12.33
CA SER A 511 6.36 -30.09 12.48
C SER A 511 6.22 -29.03 11.38
N ASP A 512 7.32 -28.58 10.78
CA ASP A 512 7.31 -27.54 9.76
C ASP A 512 7.17 -28.15 8.37
N VAL A 513 7.70 -29.36 8.15
CA VAL A 513 7.39 -30.19 6.98
C VAL A 513 5.89 -30.51 6.92
N THR A 514 5.25 -30.93 8.02
CA THR A 514 3.81 -31.21 8.02
C THR A 514 2.96 -29.95 7.81
N LYS A 515 3.34 -28.79 8.37
CA LYS A 515 2.68 -27.50 8.07
C LYS A 515 2.75 -27.17 6.57
N LYS A 516 3.94 -27.27 5.95
CA LYS A 516 4.14 -27.03 4.51
C LYS A 516 3.27 -27.95 3.63
N LEU A 517 3.09 -29.22 4.03
CA LEU A 517 2.28 -30.20 3.29
C LEU A 517 0.77 -29.93 3.35
N PHE A 518 0.26 -29.43 4.49
CA PHE A 518 -1.18 -29.17 4.71
C PHE A 518 -1.62 -27.72 4.46
N THR A 519 -0.69 -26.77 4.40
CA THR A 519 -0.96 -25.38 3.99
C THR A 519 0.25 -24.84 3.21
N PRO A 520 0.18 -24.72 1.86
CA PRO A 520 1.28 -24.20 1.04
C PRO A 520 1.36 -22.67 1.09
N MET A 521 1.46 -22.10 2.30
CA MET A 521 1.63 -20.66 2.52
C MET A 521 3.13 -20.32 2.44
N PRO A 522 3.60 -19.56 1.43
CA PRO A 522 4.98 -19.07 1.38
C PRO A 522 5.20 -18.01 2.47
N SER A 523 6.47 -17.63 2.70
CA SER A 523 6.78 -16.54 3.62
C SER A 523 6.16 -15.22 3.15
N ASN A 524 5.83 -14.33 4.09
CA ASN A 524 5.19 -13.05 3.79
C ASN A 524 5.94 -12.25 2.71
N ARG A 525 7.28 -12.30 2.74
CA ARG A 525 8.18 -11.67 1.76
C ARG A 525 8.02 -12.24 0.35
N VAL A 526 8.10 -13.58 0.20
CA VAL A 526 7.87 -14.27 -1.07
C VAL A 526 6.46 -13.96 -1.60
N LEU A 527 5.44 -13.97 -0.73
CA LEU A 527 4.07 -13.63 -1.12
C LEU A 527 3.95 -12.18 -1.62
N THR A 528 4.55 -11.19 -0.94
CA THR A 528 4.51 -9.79 -1.39
C THR A 528 5.27 -9.57 -2.70
N HIS A 529 6.37 -10.29 -2.92
CA HIS A 529 7.20 -10.19 -4.12
C HIS A 529 6.51 -10.82 -5.34
N GLU A 530 6.09 -12.08 -5.23
CA GLU A 530 5.36 -12.82 -6.27
C GLU A 530 4.09 -12.08 -6.70
N LEU A 531 3.36 -11.48 -5.75
CA LEU A 531 2.14 -10.71 -6.01
C LEU A 531 2.38 -9.34 -6.66
N ALA A 532 3.55 -8.71 -6.43
CA ALA A 532 3.94 -7.48 -7.12
C ALA A 532 4.32 -7.74 -8.59
N ILE A 533 4.87 -8.93 -8.88
CA ILE A 533 5.17 -9.42 -10.23
C ILE A 533 3.88 -9.85 -10.93
N ASP A 534 3.06 -10.68 -10.28
CA ASP A 534 1.82 -11.24 -10.81
C ASP A 534 0.62 -10.95 -9.91
N LYS A 535 -0.23 -10.02 -10.34
CA LYS A 535 -1.35 -9.50 -9.52
C LYS A 535 -2.45 -10.52 -9.28
N ASP A 536 -2.53 -11.53 -10.15
CA ASP A 536 -3.45 -12.66 -10.06
C ASP A 536 -2.80 -13.89 -9.39
N TYR A 537 -1.61 -13.73 -8.77
CA TYR A 537 -0.89 -14.79 -8.06
C TYR A 537 -1.78 -15.48 -7.03
N ARG A 538 -1.78 -16.81 -7.09
CA ARG A 538 -2.53 -17.70 -6.21
C ARG A 538 -1.63 -18.80 -5.70
N LEU A 539 -1.89 -19.21 -4.47
CA LEU A 539 -1.42 -20.48 -3.92
C LEU A 539 -2.07 -21.59 -4.72
N ALA A 540 -1.29 -22.17 -5.64
CA ALA A 540 -1.59 -23.41 -6.31
C ALA A 540 -0.84 -24.54 -5.61
N ASP A 541 -1.41 -25.73 -5.59
CA ASP A 541 -0.66 -26.94 -5.26
C ASP A 541 0.40 -27.16 -6.35
N SER A 542 1.68 -26.99 -6.00
CA SER A 542 2.78 -27.48 -6.85
C SER A 542 2.56 -28.97 -7.10
N THR A 543 2.75 -29.44 -8.33
CA THR A 543 2.47 -30.83 -8.75
C THR A 543 3.10 -31.87 -7.81
N GLU A 544 4.31 -31.61 -7.33
CA GLU A 544 5.03 -32.40 -6.33
C GLU A 544 4.28 -32.42 -4.98
N THR A 545 3.87 -31.26 -4.47
CA THR A 545 3.10 -31.16 -3.21
C THR A 545 1.70 -31.79 -3.32
N ALA A 546 1.08 -31.76 -4.50
CA ALA A 546 -0.19 -32.44 -4.75
C ALA A 546 -0.03 -33.96 -4.67
N ALA A 547 1.00 -34.51 -5.33
CA ALA A 547 1.32 -35.94 -5.29
C ALA A 547 1.69 -36.41 -3.88
N LEU A 548 2.60 -35.69 -3.20
CA LEU A 548 2.99 -35.98 -1.80
C LEU A 548 1.78 -35.97 -0.86
N ARG A 549 0.83 -35.05 -1.04
CA ARG A 549 -0.39 -35.02 -0.25
C ARG A 549 -1.34 -36.16 -0.62
N GLU A 550 -1.47 -36.53 -1.90
CA GLU A 550 -2.24 -37.69 -2.35
C GLU A 550 -1.72 -39.01 -1.76
N ASP A 551 -0.40 -39.19 -1.68
CA ASP A 551 0.21 -40.38 -1.07
C ASP A 551 0.12 -40.37 0.46
N LEU A 552 0.30 -39.21 1.11
CA LEU A 552 0.04 -39.06 2.55
C LEU A 552 -1.42 -39.36 2.89
N TYR A 553 -2.35 -38.85 2.09
CA TYR A 553 -3.78 -39.15 2.15
C TYR A 553 -4.07 -40.64 1.98
N ARG A 554 -3.42 -41.31 1.01
CA ARG A 554 -3.54 -42.76 0.80
C ARG A 554 -3.04 -43.55 2.03
N SER A 555 -1.91 -43.12 2.60
CA SER A 555 -1.33 -43.70 3.83
C SER A 555 -2.26 -43.55 5.04
N ILE A 556 -2.85 -42.36 5.23
CA ILE A 556 -3.86 -42.10 6.27
C ILE A 556 -5.09 -42.99 6.08
N CYS A 557 -5.56 -43.21 4.84
CA CYS A 557 -6.66 -44.14 4.57
C CYS A 557 -6.34 -45.59 4.95
N SER A 558 -5.11 -46.08 4.71
CA SER A 558 -4.71 -47.41 5.19
C SER A 558 -4.60 -47.48 6.72
N ALA A 559 -4.01 -46.46 7.35
CA ALA A 559 -3.88 -46.40 8.81
C ALA A 559 -5.24 -46.30 9.52
N MET A 560 -6.21 -45.59 8.92
CA MET A 560 -7.58 -45.51 9.43
C MET A 560 -8.31 -46.86 9.28
N ARG A 561 -8.17 -47.58 8.16
CA ARG A 561 -8.76 -48.93 8.00
C ARG A 561 -8.24 -49.89 9.06
N GLN A 562 -6.92 -50.00 9.18
CA GLN A 562 -6.28 -50.81 10.22
C GLN A 562 -6.72 -50.35 11.63
N GLY A 563 -6.80 -49.04 11.87
CA GLY A 563 -7.31 -48.49 13.13
C GLY A 563 -8.76 -48.87 13.45
N PHE A 564 -9.63 -49.08 12.44
CA PHE A 564 -10.99 -49.60 12.64
C PHE A 564 -11.00 -51.12 12.88
N GLU A 565 -10.14 -51.88 12.21
CA GLU A 565 -9.93 -53.32 12.45
C GLU A 565 -9.40 -53.58 13.88
N ASP A 566 -8.46 -52.76 14.35
CA ASP A 566 -7.90 -52.76 15.71
C ASP A 566 -8.85 -52.16 16.78
N GLY A 567 -10.08 -51.77 16.42
CA GLY A 567 -11.08 -51.20 17.33
C GLY A 567 -10.83 -49.77 17.82
N SER A 568 -9.79 -49.09 17.32
CA SER A 568 -9.42 -47.71 17.66
C SER A 568 -10.13 -46.62 16.85
N GLY A 569 -11.02 -46.98 15.93
CA GLY A 569 -11.64 -46.08 14.94
C GLY A 569 -12.34 -44.81 15.50
N GLY A 570 -12.77 -44.83 16.76
CA GLY A 570 -13.30 -43.64 17.44
C GLY A 570 -12.28 -42.51 17.59
N LEU A 571 -10.99 -42.83 17.78
CA LEU A 571 -9.91 -41.85 17.87
C LEU A 571 -9.66 -41.17 16.52
N TRP A 572 -9.59 -41.96 15.44
CA TRP A 572 -9.47 -41.45 14.08
C TRP A 572 -10.65 -40.54 13.68
N THR A 573 -11.86 -40.90 14.10
CA THR A 573 -13.07 -40.10 13.87
C THR A 573 -13.00 -38.76 14.61
N LEU A 574 -12.52 -38.75 15.86
CA LEU A 574 -12.32 -37.53 16.63
C LEU A 574 -11.29 -36.60 15.97
N SER A 575 -10.12 -37.11 15.59
CA SER A 575 -9.07 -36.32 14.93
C SER A 575 -9.49 -35.79 13.55
N ALA A 576 -10.28 -36.56 12.80
CA ALA A 576 -10.84 -36.11 11.53
C ALA A 576 -11.89 -35.00 11.72
N ALA A 577 -12.76 -35.13 12.73
CA ALA A 577 -13.73 -34.11 13.09
C ALA A 577 -13.06 -32.82 13.60
N GLU A 578 -11.98 -32.95 14.38
CA GLU A 578 -11.15 -31.83 14.85
C GLU A 578 -10.51 -31.06 13.69
N ASN A 579 -9.87 -31.76 12.75
CA ASN A 579 -9.26 -31.14 11.57
C ASN A 579 -10.30 -30.39 10.70
N VAL A 580 -11.46 -31.01 10.46
CA VAL A 580 -12.58 -30.39 9.74
C VAL A 580 -13.11 -29.17 10.49
N ARG A 581 -13.35 -29.27 11.80
CA ARG A 581 -13.82 -28.17 12.66
C ARG A 581 -12.84 -27.00 12.61
N GLU A 582 -11.55 -27.23 12.82
CA GLU A 582 -10.52 -26.21 12.86
C GLU A 582 -10.42 -25.45 11.53
N LYS A 583 -10.42 -26.16 10.39
CA LYS A 583 -10.34 -25.54 9.06
C LYS A 583 -11.61 -24.77 8.69
N LEU A 584 -12.80 -25.30 8.99
CA LEU A 584 -14.07 -24.59 8.76
C LEU A 584 -14.21 -23.34 9.63
N LEU A 585 -13.83 -23.41 10.92
CA LEU A 585 -13.87 -22.24 11.81
C LEU A 585 -12.81 -21.20 11.42
N ARG A 586 -11.64 -21.60 10.89
CA ARG A 586 -10.62 -20.68 10.33
C ARG A 586 -11.13 -19.89 9.12
N MET A 587 -12.06 -20.43 8.33
CA MET A 587 -12.70 -19.71 7.21
C MET A 587 -13.77 -18.70 7.66
N LEU A 588 -14.22 -18.74 8.92
CA LEU A 588 -15.40 -18.04 9.40
C LEU A 588 -15.06 -17.01 10.48
N LYS A 589 -15.63 -15.81 10.36
CA LYS A 589 -15.49 -14.77 11.40
C LYS A 589 -16.25 -15.17 12.67
N PRO A 590 -15.63 -15.08 13.86
CA PRO A 590 -16.33 -15.26 15.14
C PRO A 590 -17.58 -14.37 15.22
N GLY A 591 -18.68 -14.92 15.75
CA GLY A 591 -19.97 -14.24 15.86
C GLY A 591 -20.90 -14.35 14.64
N ASN A 592 -20.48 -15.03 13.55
CA ASN A 592 -21.41 -15.46 12.50
C ASN A 592 -22.28 -16.64 13.01
N SER A 593 -23.57 -16.71 12.65
CA SER A 593 -24.44 -17.83 13.02
C SER A 593 -24.00 -19.18 12.42
N MET A 594 -23.26 -19.16 11.31
CA MET A 594 -22.59 -20.36 10.79
C MET A 594 -21.40 -20.80 11.66
N TYR A 595 -20.70 -19.87 12.32
CA TYR A 595 -19.59 -20.16 13.22
C TYR A 595 -20.09 -20.80 14.51
N THR A 596 -21.17 -20.27 15.09
CA THR A 596 -21.80 -20.88 16.27
C THR A 596 -22.38 -22.26 15.93
N LEU A 597 -23.13 -22.39 14.84
CA LEU A 597 -23.68 -23.68 14.39
C LEU A 597 -22.60 -24.76 14.24
N ILE A 598 -21.48 -24.45 13.57
CA ILE A 598 -20.39 -25.42 13.37
C ILE A 598 -19.68 -25.76 14.68
N SER A 599 -19.52 -24.81 15.61
CA SER A 599 -18.94 -25.11 16.92
C SER A 599 -19.90 -25.82 17.89
N GLU A 600 -21.22 -25.73 17.66
CA GLU A 600 -22.24 -26.42 18.45
C GLU A 600 -22.47 -27.86 17.96
N THR A 601 -22.42 -28.11 16.65
CA THR A 601 -22.61 -29.47 16.08
C THR A 601 -21.32 -30.30 16.03
N LEU A 602 -20.17 -29.67 15.79
CA LEU A 602 -18.85 -30.33 15.84
C LEU A 602 -18.15 -30.05 17.18
N ASP A 603 -18.86 -30.27 18.29
CA ASP A 603 -18.23 -30.29 19.62
C ASP A 603 -17.41 -31.57 19.81
N LEU A 604 -16.14 -31.40 20.15
CA LEU A 604 -15.17 -32.49 20.32
C LEU A 604 -15.47 -33.32 21.57
N GLU A 605 -16.02 -32.73 22.63
CA GLU A 605 -16.35 -33.49 23.84
C GLU A 605 -17.56 -34.40 23.59
N SER A 606 -18.62 -33.87 22.98
CA SER A 606 -19.79 -34.63 22.53
C SER A 606 -19.42 -35.74 21.55
N ILE A 607 -18.57 -35.46 20.54
CA ILE A 607 -18.10 -36.49 19.59
C ILE A 607 -17.29 -37.57 20.32
N SER A 608 -16.33 -37.20 21.16
CA SER A 608 -15.51 -38.16 21.93
C SER A 608 -16.37 -39.08 22.79
N ARG A 609 -17.36 -38.54 23.52
CA ARG A 609 -18.33 -39.32 24.31
C ARG A 609 -19.19 -40.24 23.44
N GLN A 610 -19.67 -39.78 22.28
CA GLN A 610 -20.46 -40.60 21.34
C GLN A 610 -19.64 -41.73 20.71
N CYS A 611 -18.37 -41.49 20.40
CA CYS A 611 -17.44 -42.51 19.90
C CYS A 611 -17.11 -43.55 20.98
N GLN A 612 -16.85 -43.13 22.22
CA GLN A 612 -16.63 -44.05 23.36
C GLN A 612 -17.85 -44.93 23.66
N ALA A 613 -19.06 -44.40 23.45
CA ALA A 613 -20.31 -45.16 23.62
C ALA A 613 -20.67 -46.04 22.40
N GLY A 614 -20.00 -45.87 21.24
CA GLY A 614 -20.35 -46.55 19.99
C GLY A 614 -21.63 -46.05 19.31
N ILE A 615 -22.13 -44.86 19.67
CA ILE A 615 -23.44 -44.32 19.24
C ILE A 615 -23.29 -43.27 18.11
N PHE A 616 -22.07 -42.86 17.77
CA PHE A 616 -21.81 -41.80 16.79
C PHE A 616 -22.38 -42.10 15.39
N SER A 617 -23.24 -41.21 14.88
CA SER A 617 -23.90 -41.35 13.57
C SER A 617 -23.13 -40.66 12.45
N TYR A 618 -22.29 -41.43 11.75
CA TYR A 618 -21.59 -41.00 10.54
C TYR A 618 -22.54 -40.50 9.44
N GLN A 619 -23.75 -41.07 9.33
CA GLN A 619 -24.76 -40.62 8.37
C GLN A 619 -25.24 -39.19 8.68
N GLY A 620 -25.50 -38.88 9.95
CA GLY A 620 -25.87 -37.52 10.38
C GLY A 620 -24.73 -36.51 10.18
N PHE A 621 -23.48 -36.93 10.41
CA PHE A 621 -22.30 -36.12 10.10
C PHE A 621 -22.18 -35.82 8.59
N PHE A 622 -22.36 -36.83 7.72
CA PHE A 622 -22.31 -36.63 6.27
C PHE A 622 -23.47 -35.77 5.75
N GLU A 623 -24.68 -35.91 6.30
CA GLU A 623 -25.83 -35.04 5.96
C GLU A 623 -25.60 -33.58 6.41
N PHE A 624 -25.02 -33.37 7.59
CA PHE A 624 -24.58 -32.04 8.04
C PHE A 624 -23.53 -31.45 7.08
N MET A 625 -22.48 -32.20 6.75
CA MET A 625 -21.43 -31.73 5.84
C MET A 625 -21.96 -31.44 4.42
N ALA A 626 -22.87 -32.25 3.90
CA ALA A 626 -23.55 -32.00 2.61
C ALA A 626 -24.40 -30.70 2.62
N ASN A 627 -24.83 -30.23 3.79
CA ASN A 627 -25.61 -29.00 3.98
C ASN A 627 -24.72 -27.75 4.25
N ILE A 628 -23.49 -27.95 4.74
CA ILE A 628 -22.53 -26.88 5.06
C ILE A 628 -21.57 -26.58 3.90
N LEU A 629 -20.97 -27.60 3.28
CA LEU A 629 -19.95 -27.42 2.23
C LEU A 629 -20.45 -26.55 1.05
N PRO A 630 -21.68 -26.72 0.50
CA PRO A 630 -22.19 -25.89 -0.59
C PRO A 630 -22.54 -24.44 -0.22
N LYS A 631 -22.37 -24.04 1.05
CA LYS A 631 -22.58 -22.66 1.53
C LYS A 631 -21.29 -21.90 1.79
N LEU A 632 -20.16 -22.60 1.77
CA LEU A 632 -18.82 -22.06 2.04
C LEU A 632 -17.92 -22.09 0.79
N CYS A 633 -18.40 -22.63 -0.32
CA CYS A 633 -17.68 -22.71 -1.59
C CYS A 633 -17.73 -21.41 -2.40
N ALA A 634 -16.70 -21.24 -3.24
CA ALA A 634 -16.68 -20.19 -4.25
C ALA A 634 -17.40 -20.67 -5.51
N PRO A 635 -18.11 -19.78 -6.26
CA PRO A 635 -19.00 -20.16 -7.38
C PRO A 635 -18.43 -21.01 -8.52
N PHE A 636 -17.11 -21.20 -8.59
CA PHE A 636 -16.46 -22.06 -9.56
C PHE A 636 -16.35 -23.53 -9.11
N ARG A 637 -16.44 -23.82 -7.81
CA ARG A 637 -16.44 -25.19 -7.25
C ARG A 637 -17.83 -25.71 -6.88
N ASP A 638 -18.87 -24.89 -6.97
CA ASP A 638 -20.27 -25.27 -6.64
C ASP A 638 -20.67 -26.61 -7.29
N GLN A 639 -20.24 -26.87 -8.53
CA GLN A 639 -20.54 -28.12 -9.24
C GLN A 639 -19.77 -29.34 -8.69
N GLU A 640 -18.51 -29.18 -8.28
CA GLU A 640 -17.71 -30.24 -7.66
C GLU A 640 -18.28 -30.61 -6.29
N ILE A 641 -18.62 -29.60 -5.50
CA ILE A 641 -19.09 -29.76 -4.12
C ILE A 641 -20.56 -30.19 -4.06
N ALA A 642 -21.40 -29.80 -5.03
CA ALA A 642 -22.74 -30.36 -5.18
C ALA A 642 -22.71 -31.85 -5.58
N ALA A 643 -21.76 -32.27 -6.43
CA ALA A 643 -21.57 -33.69 -6.77
C ALA A 643 -21.12 -34.49 -5.53
N LEU A 644 -20.18 -33.96 -4.75
CA LEU A 644 -19.77 -34.56 -3.48
C LEU A 644 -20.93 -34.65 -2.48
N ALA A 645 -21.69 -33.57 -2.28
CA ALA A 645 -22.84 -33.56 -1.38
C ALA A 645 -23.89 -34.62 -1.77
N ALA A 646 -24.14 -34.81 -3.07
CA ALA A 646 -25.02 -35.87 -3.57
C ALA A 646 -24.45 -37.29 -3.34
N GLU A 647 -23.14 -37.49 -3.41
CA GLU A 647 -22.48 -38.78 -3.12
C GLU A 647 -22.48 -39.11 -1.61
N LEU A 648 -22.26 -38.10 -0.76
CA LEU A 648 -22.31 -38.26 0.70
C LEU A 648 -23.69 -38.74 1.17
N LEU A 649 -24.76 -38.22 0.58
CA LEU A 649 -26.16 -38.57 0.89
C LEU A 649 -26.61 -39.95 0.35
N GLN A 650 -25.86 -40.59 -0.56
CA GLN A 650 -26.21 -41.93 -1.04
C GLN A 650 -26.04 -42.97 0.07
N THR A 651 -27.13 -43.62 0.48
CA THR A 651 -27.10 -44.65 1.53
C THR A 651 -26.74 -46.01 0.92
N SER A 652 -25.60 -46.57 1.31
CA SER A 652 -25.10 -47.87 0.85
C SER A 652 -25.66 -49.03 1.69
N SER A 653 -26.97 -49.22 1.65
CA SER A 653 -27.70 -50.21 2.46
C SER A 653 -27.45 -51.67 2.08
N ASP A 654 -26.91 -51.91 0.90
CA ASP A 654 -26.96 -53.22 0.21
C ASP A 654 -25.58 -53.94 0.19
N LEU A 655 -24.60 -53.44 0.98
CA LEU A 655 -23.21 -53.93 1.03
C LEU A 655 -22.88 -54.61 2.37
N GLY A 656 -21.83 -55.43 2.41
CA GLY A 656 -21.38 -56.10 3.63
C GLY A 656 -20.77 -55.14 4.67
N GLU A 657 -20.75 -55.53 5.95
CA GLU A 657 -20.30 -54.65 7.05
C GLU A 657 -18.88 -54.05 6.82
N ALA A 658 -17.94 -54.86 6.33
CA ALA A 658 -16.59 -54.39 5.98
C ALA A 658 -16.61 -53.39 4.80
N GLU A 659 -17.43 -53.61 3.78
CA GLU A 659 -17.58 -52.70 2.63
C GLU A 659 -18.28 -51.38 3.03
N GLN A 660 -19.17 -51.41 4.03
CA GLN A 660 -19.79 -50.21 4.59
C GLN A 660 -18.77 -49.35 5.34
N ILE A 661 -17.88 -49.96 6.13
CA ILE A 661 -16.75 -49.26 6.78
C ILE A 661 -15.83 -48.65 5.72
N ASP A 662 -15.50 -49.40 4.67
CA ASP A 662 -14.65 -48.94 3.57
C ASP A 662 -15.27 -47.75 2.81
N ALA A 663 -16.57 -47.83 2.51
CA ALA A 663 -17.33 -46.73 1.90
C ALA A 663 -17.41 -45.49 2.80
N MET A 664 -17.57 -45.67 4.11
CA MET A 664 -17.56 -44.60 5.11
C MET A 664 -16.20 -43.90 5.19
N ILE A 665 -15.11 -44.65 5.23
CA ILE A 665 -13.74 -44.11 5.22
C ILE A 665 -13.50 -43.31 3.93
N ASN A 666 -13.88 -43.87 2.78
CA ASN A 666 -13.77 -43.19 1.47
C ASN A 666 -14.64 -41.91 1.38
N LYS A 667 -15.77 -41.84 2.09
CA LYS A 667 -16.60 -40.62 2.19
C LYS A 667 -15.97 -39.55 3.09
N LEU A 668 -15.52 -39.91 4.29
CA LEU A 668 -14.84 -38.99 5.21
C LEU A 668 -13.59 -38.39 4.56
N PHE A 669 -12.84 -39.23 3.84
CA PHE A 669 -11.70 -38.82 3.04
C PHE A 669 -12.01 -37.75 1.99
N LYS A 670 -13.11 -37.91 1.24
CA LYS A 670 -13.56 -36.92 0.26
C LYS A 670 -13.99 -35.61 0.95
N VAL A 671 -14.58 -35.68 2.15
CA VAL A 671 -14.86 -34.49 2.97
C VAL A 671 -13.57 -33.76 3.35
N LEU A 672 -12.54 -34.45 3.85
CA LEU A 672 -11.25 -33.82 4.18
C LEU A 672 -10.62 -33.14 2.95
N ARG A 673 -10.52 -33.83 1.81
CA ARG A 673 -10.01 -33.24 0.56
C ARG A 673 -10.80 -32.00 0.11
N ALA A 674 -12.11 -31.99 0.29
CA ALA A 674 -12.95 -30.84 -0.05
C ALA A 674 -12.77 -29.67 0.92
N VAL A 675 -12.70 -29.92 2.23
CA VAL A 675 -12.40 -28.90 3.25
C VAL A 675 -11.02 -28.29 3.03
N ASP A 676 -10.03 -29.09 2.63
CA ASP A 676 -8.68 -28.63 2.36
C ASP A 676 -8.63 -27.76 1.09
N SER A 677 -9.32 -28.19 0.02
CA SER A 677 -9.49 -27.38 -1.20
C SER A 677 -10.21 -26.05 -0.92
N LEU A 678 -11.23 -26.07 -0.06
CA LEU A 678 -11.96 -24.87 0.39
C LEU A 678 -11.09 -23.95 1.26
N SER A 679 -10.20 -24.50 2.08
CA SER A 679 -9.26 -23.71 2.87
C SER A 679 -8.25 -22.98 1.98
N LEU A 680 -7.80 -23.62 0.89
CA LEU A 680 -6.95 -23.03 -0.14
C LEU A 680 -7.69 -21.97 -0.97
N ASP A 681 -8.97 -22.18 -1.29
CA ASP A 681 -9.80 -21.15 -1.92
C ASP A 681 -9.96 -19.92 -1.01
N TYR A 682 -10.13 -20.15 0.29
CA TYR A 682 -10.28 -19.07 1.29
C TYR A 682 -8.99 -18.28 1.49
N THR A 683 -7.83 -18.93 1.62
CA THR A 683 -6.54 -18.21 1.71
C THR A 683 -6.28 -17.41 0.43
N ASN A 684 -6.55 -17.98 -0.75
CA ASN A 684 -6.48 -17.25 -2.01
C ASN A 684 -7.44 -16.06 -2.07
N PHE A 685 -8.69 -16.20 -1.61
CA PHE A 685 -9.63 -15.07 -1.50
C PHE A 685 -9.12 -13.97 -0.57
N MET A 686 -8.56 -14.34 0.59
CA MET A 686 -7.98 -13.40 1.55
C MET A 686 -6.75 -12.67 0.98
N ILE A 687 -5.88 -13.39 0.25
CA ILE A 687 -4.74 -12.81 -0.48
C ILE A 687 -5.22 -11.81 -1.53
N MET A 688 -6.18 -12.19 -2.39
CA MET A 688 -6.75 -11.30 -3.42
C MET A 688 -7.40 -10.05 -2.81
N ASN A 689 -8.03 -10.15 -1.63
CA ASN A 689 -8.61 -9.01 -0.92
C ASN A 689 -7.54 -8.10 -0.26
N ALA A 690 -6.44 -8.66 0.23
CA ALA A 690 -5.31 -7.89 0.78
C ALA A 690 -4.41 -7.27 -0.32
N ALA A 691 -4.41 -7.86 -1.52
CA ALA A 691 -3.46 -7.58 -2.59
C ALA A 691 -3.28 -6.09 -2.95
N PRO A 692 -4.32 -5.24 -3.02
CA PRO A 692 -4.13 -3.82 -3.36
C PRO A 692 -3.28 -3.03 -2.35
N MET A 693 -3.22 -3.47 -1.09
CA MET A 693 -2.32 -2.88 -0.09
C MET A 693 -0.92 -3.50 -0.18
N LEU A 694 -0.84 -4.84 -0.26
CA LEU A 694 0.43 -5.57 -0.34
C LEU A 694 1.27 -5.13 -1.55
N ILE A 695 0.68 -5.01 -2.74
CA ILE A 695 1.36 -4.56 -3.97
C ILE A 695 1.89 -3.11 -3.83
N LYS A 696 1.18 -2.25 -3.09
CA LYS A 696 1.57 -0.85 -2.89
C LYS A 696 2.79 -0.72 -1.98
N GLU A 697 2.94 -1.63 -1.02
CA GLU A 697 4.02 -1.58 -0.02
C GLU A 697 5.16 -2.56 -0.30
N ALA A 698 4.98 -3.50 -1.24
CA ALA A 698 5.93 -4.56 -1.58
C ALA A 698 7.39 -4.09 -1.74
N ALA A 699 7.67 -3.12 -2.62
CA ALA A 699 9.03 -2.62 -2.83
C ALA A 699 9.65 -2.00 -1.57
N GLY A 700 8.85 -1.32 -0.75
CA GLY A 700 9.28 -0.73 0.53
C GLY A 700 9.38 -1.75 1.68
N TYR A 701 8.71 -2.90 1.58
CA TYR A 701 8.89 -4.03 2.49
C TYR A 701 10.14 -4.84 2.11
N GLU A 702 10.25 -5.21 0.84
CA GLU A 702 11.38 -5.98 0.29
C GLU A 702 12.71 -5.27 0.52
N ARG A 703 12.80 -3.97 0.21
CA ARG A 703 13.98 -3.16 0.50
C ARG A 703 14.40 -3.21 1.98
N ARG A 704 13.44 -3.13 2.92
CA ARG A 704 13.75 -3.18 4.37
C ARG A 704 14.22 -4.57 4.80
N ALA A 705 13.58 -5.63 4.30
CA ALA A 705 13.99 -7.01 4.57
C ALA A 705 15.39 -7.31 4.00
N PHE A 706 15.67 -6.83 2.78
CA PHE A 706 16.98 -6.97 2.14
C PHE A 706 18.08 -6.17 2.86
N GLU A 707 17.82 -4.90 3.22
CA GLU A 707 18.75 -4.11 4.06
C GLU A 707 19.00 -4.77 5.42
N GLN A 708 18.00 -5.41 6.02
CA GLN A 708 18.13 -6.13 7.30
C GLN A 708 18.95 -7.41 7.15
N ASP A 709 18.70 -8.24 6.14
CA ASP A 709 19.47 -9.47 5.90
C ASP A 709 20.93 -9.19 5.49
N LEU A 710 21.18 -8.09 4.77
CA LEU A 710 22.53 -7.59 4.46
C LEU A 710 23.26 -7.13 5.73
N ARG A 711 22.61 -6.36 6.62
CA ARG A 711 23.16 -5.98 7.93
C ARG A 711 23.44 -7.19 8.83
N ASN A 712 22.62 -8.23 8.73
CA ASN A 712 22.77 -9.48 9.47
C ASN A 712 23.80 -10.44 8.84
N GLY A 713 24.40 -10.11 7.70
CA GLY A 713 25.37 -10.98 7.00
C GLY A 713 24.77 -12.28 6.46
N LYS A 714 23.44 -12.37 6.30
CA LYS A 714 22.77 -13.54 5.70
C LYS A 714 22.86 -13.55 4.18
N ILE A 715 23.00 -12.36 3.58
CA ILE A 715 23.08 -12.13 2.14
C ILE A 715 24.36 -11.34 1.88
N ASP A 716 25.15 -11.77 0.90
CA ASP A 716 26.27 -11.03 0.32
C ASP A 716 25.84 -10.39 -1.03
N LEU A 717 26.66 -9.52 -1.61
CA LEU A 717 26.44 -8.92 -2.93
C LEU A 717 27.45 -9.44 -3.98
N SER A 718 28.22 -10.48 -3.68
CA SER A 718 29.28 -11.01 -4.54
C SER A 718 28.77 -11.50 -5.90
N ASN A 719 27.64 -12.21 -5.95
CA ASN A 719 27.11 -12.75 -7.21
C ASN A 719 26.46 -11.63 -8.03
N THR A 720 25.70 -10.72 -7.40
CA THR A 720 25.12 -9.53 -8.01
C THR A 720 26.21 -8.64 -8.61
N ARG A 721 27.31 -8.40 -7.88
CA ARG A 721 28.49 -7.67 -8.37
C ARG A 721 29.16 -8.38 -9.55
N ARG A 722 29.30 -9.71 -9.51
CA ARG A 722 29.92 -10.51 -10.59
C ARG A 722 29.07 -10.51 -11.86
N TRP A 723 27.76 -10.68 -11.72
CA TRP A 723 26.77 -10.63 -12.79
C TRP A 723 26.68 -9.22 -13.42
N TRP A 724 26.68 -8.17 -12.60
CA TRP A 724 26.69 -6.78 -13.05
C TRP A 724 27.96 -6.46 -13.86
N LYS A 725 29.14 -6.82 -13.34
CA LYS A 725 30.42 -6.66 -14.05
C LYS A 725 30.43 -7.42 -15.38
N SER A 726 30.06 -8.70 -15.39
CA SER A 726 29.99 -9.48 -16.64
C SER A 726 29.03 -8.88 -17.66
N SER A 727 27.87 -8.37 -17.22
CA SER A 727 26.89 -7.71 -18.10
C SER A 727 27.40 -6.38 -18.68
N LEU A 728 28.13 -5.61 -17.86
CA LEU A 728 28.79 -4.37 -18.29
C LEU A 728 29.94 -4.65 -19.27
N ASP A 729 30.78 -5.65 -19.00
CA ASP A 729 31.91 -6.04 -19.84
C ASP A 729 31.45 -6.58 -21.19
N GLN A 730 30.37 -7.37 -21.22
CA GLN A 730 29.75 -7.85 -22.45
C GLN A 730 29.17 -6.69 -23.28
N LEU A 731 28.46 -5.74 -22.67
CA LEU A 731 27.97 -4.53 -23.35
C LEU A 731 29.11 -3.62 -23.84
N ASN A 732 30.19 -3.50 -23.08
CA ASN A 732 31.39 -2.77 -23.49
C ASN A 732 32.04 -3.44 -24.71
N ALA A 733 32.30 -4.75 -24.67
CA ALA A 733 32.82 -5.50 -25.81
C ALA A 733 31.89 -5.48 -27.03
N GLU A 734 30.58 -5.32 -26.82
CA GLU A 734 29.59 -5.10 -27.88
C GLU A 734 29.56 -3.65 -28.42
N ALA A 735 29.97 -2.65 -27.65
CA ALA A 735 30.15 -1.27 -28.10
C ALA A 735 31.48 -1.13 -28.86
N ASP A 736 32.56 -1.66 -28.29
CA ASP A 736 33.92 -1.64 -28.84
C ASP A 736 34.03 -2.42 -30.18
N ARG A 737 33.11 -3.36 -30.44
CA ARG A 737 32.94 -4.03 -31.76
C ARG A 737 32.16 -3.19 -32.79
N ARG A 738 31.39 -2.19 -32.36
CA ARG A 738 30.57 -1.33 -33.22
C ARG A 738 31.25 0.02 -33.53
N ASP A 739 32.19 0.45 -32.69
CA ASP A 739 32.93 1.70 -32.83
C ASP A 739 34.45 1.44 -32.92
N PRO A 740 34.99 1.22 -34.13
CA PRO A 740 36.42 0.95 -34.34
C PRO A 740 37.31 2.20 -34.23
N GLU A 741 36.74 3.40 -34.09
CA GLU A 741 37.52 4.65 -33.93
C GLU A 741 37.74 5.02 -32.45
N GLY A 742 37.17 4.25 -31.51
CA GLY A 742 37.47 4.33 -30.08
C GLY A 742 36.87 5.54 -29.35
N LEU A 743 35.99 6.29 -30.01
CA LEU A 743 35.35 7.49 -29.48
C LEU A 743 34.13 7.12 -28.61
N ARG A 744 34.38 6.51 -27.44
CA ARG A 744 33.39 5.97 -26.48
C ARG A 744 32.38 7.01 -25.94
N LEU A 745 31.48 7.49 -26.80
CA LEU A 745 30.52 8.57 -26.57
C LEU A 745 29.23 8.12 -25.86
N ASP A 746 28.80 6.86 -26.04
CA ASP A 746 27.57 6.30 -25.45
C ASP A 746 27.88 5.21 -24.41
N ARG A 747 28.27 5.63 -23.19
CA ARG A 747 28.47 4.71 -22.06
C ARG A 747 27.13 4.01 -21.71
N PRO A 748 27.09 2.68 -21.58
CA PRO A 748 25.82 1.95 -21.39
C PRO A 748 25.12 2.39 -20.09
N LYS A 749 23.90 2.92 -20.24
CA LYS A 749 23.04 3.36 -19.14
C LYS A 749 22.71 2.19 -18.20
N SER A 750 22.59 2.47 -16.90
CA SER A 750 22.27 1.50 -15.84
C SER A 750 21.14 0.52 -16.21
N ASN A 751 20.00 1.06 -16.66
CA ASN A 751 18.83 0.31 -17.11
C ASN A 751 19.10 -0.63 -18.29
N LYS A 752 20.09 -0.32 -19.16
CA LYS A 752 20.52 -1.18 -20.29
C LYS A 752 21.47 -2.28 -19.81
N VAL A 753 22.34 -2.01 -18.84
CA VAL A 753 23.19 -3.01 -18.18
C VAL A 753 22.34 -4.04 -17.46
N TYR A 754 21.38 -3.58 -16.65
CA TYR A 754 20.41 -4.43 -15.97
C TYR A 754 19.59 -5.28 -16.96
N ALA A 755 18.99 -4.64 -17.97
CA ALA A 755 18.18 -5.36 -18.96
C ALA A 755 18.99 -6.39 -19.76
N HIS A 756 20.28 -6.14 -20.01
CA HIS A 756 21.19 -7.11 -20.63
C HIS A 756 21.46 -8.30 -19.68
N GLY A 757 21.82 -8.03 -18.42
CA GLY A 757 22.08 -9.07 -17.42
C GLY A 757 20.87 -9.97 -17.17
N LEU A 758 19.66 -9.39 -17.13
CA LEU A 758 18.41 -10.14 -16.96
C LEU A 758 18.08 -10.99 -18.20
N VAL A 759 18.29 -10.46 -19.41
CA VAL A 759 18.10 -11.22 -20.66
C VAL A 759 19.12 -12.35 -20.81
N SER A 760 20.36 -12.17 -20.36
CA SER A 760 21.35 -13.26 -20.35
C SER A 760 20.98 -14.31 -19.31
N LEU A 761 20.69 -13.92 -18.06
CA LEU A 761 20.24 -14.84 -17.00
C LEU A 761 18.99 -15.66 -17.42
N ALA A 762 18.09 -15.08 -18.21
CA ALA A 762 16.90 -15.75 -18.75
C ALA A 762 17.19 -16.71 -19.92
N LEU A 763 18.21 -16.46 -20.74
CA LEU A 763 18.52 -17.25 -21.95
C LEU A 763 19.76 -18.16 -21.82
N ASP A 764 20.53 -18.01 -20.75
CA ASP A 764 21.69 -18.86 -20.39
C ASP A 764 21.30 -19.96 -19.40
N GLN A 765 20.01 -20.09 -19.04
CA GLN A 765 19.50 -21.15 -18.16
C GLN A 765 19.72 -22.53 -18.78
N THR A 766 20.78 -23.20 -18.33
CA THR A 766 20.97 -24.63 -18.58
C THR A 766 20.38 -25.40 -17.40
N PRO A 767 19.87 -26.64 -17.58
CA PRO A 767 19.27 -27.40 -16.48
C PRO A 767 20.25 -27.77 -15.34
N GLN A 768 21.53 -27.43 -15.47
CA GLN A 768 22.55 -27.57 -14.42
C GLN A 768 22.65 -26.31 -13.52
N THR A 769 22.30 -25.12 -14.01
CA THR A 769 22.30 -23.86 -13.20
C THR A 769 21.06 -23.70 -12.31
N LEU A 770 20.22 -24.73 -12.23
CA LEU A 770 19.14 -24.88 -11.25
C LEU A 770 19.57 -25.70 -10.01
N LEU A 771 20.81 -26.21 -10.00
CA LEU A 771 21.37 -27.06 -8.93
C LEU A 771 22.51 -26.39 -8.14
N GLU A 772 22.84 -25.13 -8.48
CA GLU A 772 23.89 -24.34 -7.83
C GLU A 772 23.40 -22.91 -7.57
N ASP A 773 23.06 -22.59 -6.31
CA ASP A 773 22.63 -21.25 -5.88
C ASP A 773 23.70 -20.15 -6.14
N HIS A 774 24.94 -20.56 -6.43
CA HIS A 774 26.14 -19.72 -6.46
C HIS A 774 26.27 -18.84 -7.73
N GLN A 775 25.31 -18.91 -8.65
CA GLN A 775 25.31 -18.16 -9.92
C GLN A 775 24.14 -17.17 -10.05
N TRP A 776 23.13 -17.24 -9.19
CA TRP A 776 22.01 -16.29 -9.19
C TRP A 776 22.41 -14.99 -8.46
N PRO A 777 22.04 -13.80 -8.99
CA PRO A 777 22.15 -12.54 -8.25
C PRO A 777 21.29 -12.58 -6.99
N GLU A 778 21.83 -12.16 -5.85
CA GLU A 778 21.15 -12.22 -4.56
C GLU A 778 19.92 -11.28 -4.48
N THR A 779 19.88 -10.23 -5.31
CA THR A 779 18.67 -9.40 -5.52
C THR A 779 17.53 -10.16 -6.19
N LEU A 780 17.85 -11.06 -7.13
CA LEU A 780 16.87 -11.85 -7.90
C LEU A 780 16.55 -13.21 -7.25
N HIS A 781 17.02 -13.47 -6.03
CA HIS A 781 16.84 -14.74 -5.32
C HIS A 781 15.35 -15.07 -5.05
N LEU A 782 14.47 -14.06 -5.03
CA LEU A 782 13.02 -14.27 -4.87
C LEU A 782 12.29 -14.52 -6.19
N ASP A 783 12.92 -14.27 -7.35
CA ASP A 783 12.31 -14.34 -8.69
C ASP A 783 12.17 -15.77 -9.24
N ASN A 784 11.62 -16.64 -8.40
CA ASN A 784 11.18 -17.98 -8.75
C ASN A 784 10.14 -17.98 -9.89
N THR A 785 9.47 -16.86 -10.14
CA THR A 785 8.64 -16.65 -11.35
C THR A 785 9.42 -16.87 -12.65
N ILE A 786 10.69 -16.44 -12.73
CA ILE A 786 11.57 -16.66 -13.88
C ILE A 786 11.87 -18.16 -14.02
N ALA A 787 12.38 -18.78 -12.95
CA ALA A 787 12.71 -20.21 -12.95
C ALA A 787 11.49 -21.08 -13.31
N ARG A 788 10.31 -20.78 -12.75
CA ARG A 788 9.05 -21.49 -13.07
C ARG A 788 8.62 -21.29 -14.51
N PHE A 789 8.73 -20.08 -15.07
CA PHE A 789 8.36 -19.82 -16.47
C PHE A 789 9.21 -20.63 -17.45
N PHE A 790 10.54 -20.66 -17.25
CA PHE A 790 11.43 -21.45 -18.10
C PHE A 790 11.34 -22.95 -17.82
N ALA A 791 11.12 -23.39 -16.59
CA ALA A 791 10.80 -24.78 -16.27
C ALA A 791 9.52 -25.23 -17.00
N GLN A 792 8.44 -24.45 -16.94
CA GLN A 792 7.19 -24.73 -17.67
C GLN A 792 7.43 -24.78 -19.19
N ALA A 793 8.13 -23.81 -19.78
CA ALA A 793 8.47 -23.81 -21.20
C ALA A 793 9.29 -25.05 -21.61
N SER A 794 10.26 -25.47 -20.79
CA SER A 794 11.06 -26.67 -21.04
C SER A 794 10.21 -27.95 -20.95
N SER A 795 9.34 -28.07 -19.95
CA SER A 795 8.43 -29.22 -19.80
C SER A 795 7.45 -29.33 -20.97
N ALA A 796 6.91 -28.21 -21.47
CA ALA A 796 6.07 -28.17 -22.66
C ALA A 796 6.82 -28.72 -23.89
N SER A 797 8.08 -28.34 -24.09
CA SER A 797 8.90 -28.86 -25.20
C SER A 797 9.18 -30.36 -25.12
N SER A 798 9.23 -30.93 -23.90
CA SER A 798 9.40 -32.38 -23.71
C SER A 798 8.12 -33.19 -24.03
N SER A 799 6.95 -32.56 -23.99
CA SER A 799 5.66 -33.24 -24.21
C SER A 799 5.36 -33.57 -25.68
N SER A 800 6.10 -32.97 -26.63
CA SER A 800 5.86 -33.12 -28.07
C SER A 800 6.65 -34.24 -28.76
N ASP A 801 7.63 -34.86 -28.10
CA ASP A 801 8.58 -35.77 -28.78
C ASP A 801 8.86 -37.07 -28.00
N SER A 802 7.82 -37.88 -27.80
CA SER A 802 7.89 -39.17 -27.09
C SER A 802 8.51 -40.29 -27.96
N SER A 803 9.68 -40.07 -28.56
CA SER A 803 10.32 -41.03 -29.49
C SER A 803 11.85 -40.93 -29.66
N SER A 804 12.63 -40.66 -28.60
CA SER A 804 14.00 -41.21 -28.53
C SER A 804 14.49 -41.39 -27.09
N ASN A 805 15.30 -42.43 -26.86
CA ASN A 805 15.87 -42.76 -25.55
C ASN A 805 17.38 -42.44 -25.59
N GLY A 806 17.81 -41.34 -24.97
CA GLY A 806 19.19 -40.87 -25.08
C GLY A 806 19.56 -39.76 -24.08
N THR A 807 20.33 -40.12 -23.07
CA THR A 807 20.83 -39.18 -22.03
C THR A 807 21.99 -38.32 -22.57
N THR A 808 21.68 -37.34 -23.42
CA THR A 808 22.65 -36.33 -23.89
C THR A 808 22.08 -34.94 -23.71
N THR A 809 22.73 -34.12 -22.87
CA THR A 809 22.37 -32.72 -22.70
C THR A 809 22.50 -31.95 -24.03
N PRO A 810 21.49 -31.18 -24.46
CA PRO A 810 21.58 -30.39 -25.68
C PRO A 810 22.46 -29.16 -25.46
N ARG A 811 23.79 -29.36 -25.50
CA ARG A 811 24.72 -28.25 -25.64
C ARG A 811 24.44 -27.55 -26.98
N PHE A 812 24.18 -26.24 -26.93
CA PHE A 812 24.08 -25.39 -28.12
C PHE A 812 25.44 -25.30 -28.86
N THR A 813 25.79 -26.35 -29.61
CA THR A 813 27.00 -26.42 -30.43
C THR A 813 26.76 -25.89 -31.84
N ASP A 814 25.54 -26.02 -32.37
CA ASP A 814 25.11 -25.54 -33.68
C ASP A 814 25.33 -24.01 -33.84
N PRO A 815 26.11 -23.56 -34.83
CA PRO A 815 26.30 -22.14 -35.12
C PRO A 815 25.00 -21.41 -35.50
N VAL A 816 24.01 -22.08 -36.10
CA VAL A 816 22.72 -21.48 -36.47
C VAL A 816 21.93 -21.13 -35.21
N LEU A 817 21.82 -22.05 -34.25
CA LEU A 817 21.16 -21.79 -32.97
C LEU A 817 21.89 -20.72 -32.15
N LYS A 818 23.23 -20.65 -32.21
CA LYS A 818 23.99 -19.54 -31.61
C LYS A 818 23.61 -18.19 -32.22
N VAL A 819 23.56 -18.08 -33.55
CA VAL A 819 23.15 -16.85 -34.25
C VAL A 819 21.70 -16.48 -33.94
N LEU A 820 20.77 -17.45 -33.93
CA LEU A 820 19.36 -17.20 -33.57
C LEU A 820 19.22 -16.74 -32.10
N SER A 821 19.92 -17.37 -31.16
CA SER A 821 19.86 -16.97 -29.75
C SER A 821 20.52 -15.61 -29.47
N HIS A 822 21.54 -15.21 -30.23
CA HIS A 822 22.12 -13.86 -30.15
C HIS A 822 21.18 -12.79 -30.75
N ARG A 823 20.52 -13.09 -31.88
CA ARG A 823 19.44 -12.25 -32.44
C ARG A 823 18.26 -12.12 -31.47
N LEU A 824 17.88 -13.20 -30.78
CA LEU A 824 16.84 -13.18 -29.75
C LEU A 824 17.25 -12.35 -28.53
N ARG A 825 18.47 -12.52 -27.98
CA ARG A 825 19.03 -11.65 -26.92
C ARG A 825 18.93 -10.18 -27.33
N THR A 826 19.33 -9.85 -28.56
CA THR A 826 19.27 -8.49 -29.12
C THR A 826 17.83 -7.96 -29.20
N HIS A 827 16.88 -8.77 -29.66
CA HIS A 827 15.47 -8.38 -29.74
C HIS A 827 14.85 -8.14 -28.35
N LEU A 828 15.09 -9.04 -27.39
CA LEU A 828 14.62 -8.91 -26.02
C LEU A 828 15.22 -7.67 -25.35
N LEU A 829 16.54 -7.46 -25.48
CA LEU A 829 17.23 -6.29 -24.96
C LEU A 829 16.66 -4.98 -25.54
N ASN A 830 16.39 -4.92 -26.84
CA ASN A 830 15.81 -3.74 -27.48
C ASN A 830 14.37 -3.45 -27.01
N ARG A 831 13.58 -4.49 -26.68
CA ARG A 831 12.25 -4.30 -26.06
C ARG A 831 12.35 -3.89 -24.58
N LEU A 832 13.24 -4.52 -23.80
CA LEU A 832 13.34 -4.33 -22.35
C LEU A 832 14.13 -3.08 -21.94
N SER A 833 15.06 -2.59 -22.76
CA SER A 833 15.81 -1.35 -22.50
C SER A 833 15.13 -0.07 -23.02
N ALA A 834 14.00 -0.20 -23.72
CA ALA A 834 13.16 0.90 -24.16
C ALA A 834 12.67 1.73 -22.96
N SER A 835 13.12 2.98 -22.88
CA SER A 835 12.99 3.82 -21.69
C SER A 835 11.75 4.71 -21.72
N THR A 836 11.44 5.32 -22.87
CA THR A 836 10.25 6.15 -23.03
C THR A 836 9.03 5.33 -23.44
N SER A 837 7.83 5.85 -23.16
CA SER A 837 6.59 5.27 -23.69
C SER A 837 6.57 5.24 -25.22
N ALA A 838 7.14 6.26 -25.87
CA ALA A 838 7.27 6.34 -27.32
C ALA A 838 8.30 5.33 -27.89
N GLU A 839 9.35 4.97 -27.16
CA GLU A 839 10.21 3.82 -27.50
C GLU A 839 9.44 2.50 -27.36
N ARG A 840 8.82 2.23 -26.21
CA ARG A 840 8.11 0.97 -25.97
C ARG A 840 6.99 0.71 -26.98
N VAL A 841 6.21 1.73 -27.35
CA VAL A 841 5.18 1.62 -28.41
C VAL A 841 5.79 1.28 -29.77
N ARG A 842 6.90 1.91 -30.18
CA ARG A 842 7.58 1.62 -31.46
C ARG A 842 8.25 0.24 -31.47
N ALA A 843 8.83 -0.17 -30.34
CA ALA A 843 9.43 -1.49 -30.17
C ALA A 843 8.36 -2.60 -30.21
N ALA A 844 7.19 -2.36 -29.63
CA ALA A 844 6.04 -3.26 -29.71
C ALA A 844 5.43 -3.32 -31.12
N SER A 845 5.21 -2.18 -31.78
CA SER A 845 4.59 -2.14 -33.12
C SER A 845 5.46 -2.80 -34.20
N SER A 846 6.78 -2.72 -34.07
CA SER A 846 7.75 -3.38 -34.96
C SER A 846 8.16 -4.79 -34.49
N ALA A 847 7.65 -5.28 -33.35
CA ALA A 847 8.12 -6.53 -32.75
C ALA A 847 7.92 -7.74 -33.67
N ASN A 848 6.73 -7.87 -34.25
CA ASN A 848 6.38 -9.03 -35.08
C ASN A 848 7.13 -9.04 -36.43
N GLU A 849 7.36 -7.87 -37.02
CA GLU A 849 8.16 -7.71 -38.24
C GLU A 849 9.63 -8.10 -37.97
N ASN A 850 10.21 -7.60 -36.88
CA ASN A 850 11.57 -7.92 -36.46
C ASN A 850 11.75 -9.40 -36.08
N LEU A 851 10.77 -10.05 -35.43
CA LEU A 851 10.84 -11.49 -35.15
C LEU A 851 10.70 -12.32 -36.43
N THR A 852 9.87 -11.89 -37.38
CA THR A 852 9.73 -12.55 -38.69
C THR A 852 11.01 -12.45 -39.50
N SER A 853 11.67 -11.28 -39.55
CA SER A 853 12.95 -11.10 -40.26
C SER A 853 14.14 -11.80 -39.59
N ILE A 854 14.08 -12.05 -38.28
CA ILE A 854 15.05 -12.89 -37.56
C ILE A 854 14.85 -14.38 -37.86
N GLY A 855 13.64 -14.81 -38.25
CA GLY A 855 13.27 -16.22 -38.48
C GLY A 855 12.51 -16.88 -37.32
N LEU A 856 11.96 -16.09 -36.39
CA LEU A 856 11.28 -16.55 -35.16
C LEU A 856 9.81 -16.12 -35.09
N GLY A 857 9.17 -15.81 -36.23
CA GLY A 857 7.80 -15.28 -36.30
C GLY A 857 6.74 -16.19 -35.67
N GLU A 858 6.88 -17.51 -35.79
CA GLU A 858 5.97 -18.51 -35.18
C GLU A 858 6.06 -18.52 -33.64
N LEU A 859 7.21 -18.15 -33.08
CA LEU A 859 7.44 -18.05 -31.64
C LEU A 859 7.06 -16.68 -31.06
N SER A 860 6.51 -15.76 -31.88
CA SER A 860 6.13 -14.39 -31.48
C SER A 860 5.29 -14.31 -30.21
N GLN A 861 4.34 -15.23 -30.01
CA GLN A 861 3.49 -15.27 -28.80
C GLN A 861 4.30 -15.65 -27.55
N HIS A 862 5.17 -16.66 -27.64
CA HIS A 862 6.05 -17.09 -26.54
C HIS A 862 7.09 -16.02 -26.20
N VAL A 863 7.66 -15.37 -27.22
CA VAL A 863 8.61 -14.25 -27.04
C VAL A 863 7.91 -13.02 -26.45
N ALA A 864 6.65 -12.75 -26.80
CA ALA A 864 5.87 -11.70 -26.16
C ALA A 864 5.62 -12.00 -24.68
N ALA A 865 5.11 -13.18 -24.34
CA ALA A 865 4.90 -13.59 -22.95
C ALA A 865 6.19 -13.53 -22.11
N MET A 866 7.33 -13.93 -22.69
CA MET A 866 8.64 -13.82 -22.05
C MET A 866 9.04 -12.37 -21.79
N VAL A 867 8.87 -11.44 -22.74
CA VAL A 867 9.10 -10.00 -22.48
C VAL A 867 8.18 -9.49 -21.38
N ASP A 868 6.91 -9.88 -21.39
CA ASP A 868 5.90 -9.39 -20.45
C ASP A 868 6.10 -9.97 -19.02
N VAL A 869 6.78 -11.10 -18.87
CA VAL A 869 7.30 -11.59 -17.57
C VAL A 869 8.54 -10.80 -17.16
N LEU A 870 9.53 -10.64 -18.06
CA LEU A 870 10.79 -9.97 -17.75
C LEU A 870 10.62 -8.45 -17.48
N GLU A 871 9.65 -7.76 -18.10
CA GLU A 871 9.32 -6.37 -17.79
C GLU A 871 8.65 -6.23 -16.41
N ARG A 872 7.87 -7.24 -15.97
CA ARG A 872 7.25 -7.25 -14.64
C ARG A 872 8.28 -7.48 -13.54
N VAL A 873 9.16 -8.47 -13.68
CA VAL A 873 10.26 -8.70 -12.74
C VAL A 873 11.21 -7.49 -12.72
N ARG A 874 11.67 -7.02 -13.88
CA ARG A 874 12.50 -5.81 -13.99
C ARG A 874 11.92 -4.61 -13.25
N ARG A 875 10.60 -4.39 -13.31
CA ARG A 875 9.99 -3.28 -12.58
C ARG A 875 10.08 -3.48 -11.06
N VAL A 876 9.70 -4.65 -10.56
CA VAL A 876 9.63 -4.92 -9.11
C VAL A 876 11.03 -4.92 -8.48
N ASP A 877 11.99 -5.62 -9.07
CA ASP A 877 13.37 -5.62 -8.61
C ASP A 877 14.00 -4.21 -8.68
N TRP A 878 13.78 -3.45 -9.77
CA TRP A 878 14.33 -2.09 -9.86
C TRP A 878 13.69 -1.13 -8.85
N GLU A 879 12.40 -1.28 -8.54
CA GLU A 879 11.70 -0.49 -7.51
C GLU A 879 12.15 -0.84 -6.08
N ALA A 880 12.60 -2.09 -5.82
CA ALA A 880 13.09 -2.54 -4.51
C ALA A 880 14.61 -2.35 -4.33
N HIS A 881 15.41 -2.85 -5.27
CA HIS A 881 16.87 -2.97 -5.19
C HIS A 881 17.64 -1.96 -6.07
N GLY A 882 16.96 -1.00 -6.72
CA GLY A 882 17.58 0.02 -7.58
C GLY A 882 18.79 0.74 -6.95
N PHE A 883 18.74 0.98 -5.64
CA PHE A 883 19.84 1.59 -4.87
C PHE A 883 21.14 0.75 -4.86
N VAL A 884 21.03 -0.58 -4.95
CA VAL A 884 22.18 -1.50 -5.05
C VAL A 884 22.87 -1.33 -6.40
N TYR A 885 22.09 -1.31 -7.49
CA TYR A 885 22.62 -1.11 -8.85
C TYR A 885 23.22 0.30 -9.03
N GLU A 886 22.63 1.32 -8.40
CA GLU A 886 23.19 2.68 -8.38
C GLU A 886 24.50 2.75 -7.59
N GLY A 887 24.61 2.03 -6.46
CA GLY A 887 25.87 1.87 -5.71
C GLY A 887 26.98 1.20 -6.54
N LEU A 888 26.67 0.07 -7.20
CA LEU A 888 27.61 -0.67 -8.06
C LEU A 888 28.17 0.18 -9.22
N ILE A 889 27.45 1.23 -9.65
CA ILE A 889 27.91 2.17 -10.68
C ILE A 889 28.91 3.19 -10.10
N GLY A 890 28.71 3.63 -8.86
CA GLY A 890 29.63 4.54 -8.16
C GLY A 890 31.01 3.93 -7.96
N GLU A 891 31.06 2.68 -7.48
CA GLU A 891 32.32 1.93 -7.31
C GLU A 891 33.03 1.71 -8.66
N GLY A 892 32.26 1.37 -9.71
CA GLY A 892 32.72 1.26 -11.09
C GLY A 892 33.17 2.59 -11.74
N ASN A 893 33.26 3.66 -10.96
CA ASN A 893 33.78 4.96 -11.32
C ASN A 893 35.05 5.35 -10.53
N GLY A 894 35.60 4.45 -9.70
CA GLY A 894 36.87 4.67 -8.96
C GLY A 894 36.71 4.99 -7.47
N GLY A 895 35.73 4.39 -6.80
CA GLY A 895 35.61 4.40 -5.34
C GLY A 895 35.79 3.00 -4.77
N GLU A 896 36.86 2.78 -4.01
CA GLU A 896 36.97 1.64 -3.10
C GLU A 896 36.25 1.96 -1.76
N PHE A 897 35.82 0.91 -1.06
CA PHE A 897 35.17 0.97 0.26
C PHE A 897 36.19 0.68 1.38
#